data_AF-A0A6G0X3Y8-F1
#
_entry.id   AF-A0A6G0X3Y8-F1
#
_cell.length_a   1.000
_cell.length_b   1.000
_cell.length_c   1.000
_cell.angle_alpha   90.00
_cell.angle_beta   90.00
_cell.angle_gamma   90.00
#
_symmetry.space_group_name_H-M   'P 1'
#
loop_
_entity.id
_entity.type
_entity.pdbx_description
1 polymer ?
#
loop_
_entity_poly.entity_id
_entity_poly.type
_entity_poly.pdbx_seq_one_letter_code
_entity_poly.pdbx_strand_id
1 'polypeptide(L)'
;MSLIADSKNPSYMAIPVNEPATKEEPNTTQAEEEPDSIWFKMFLCLVYVIAIPLVVVYVLTLFLIVSAFQIIVMIVNAIFWTFVVIIGTVCQIHEWLGWKHEAASFRLLLELKYHDAEFYRATAKHFDALVSDSEKSAIKTVSALVKAQVENVSQLIEGGKSFITAKDAMALSSVVVSAMFYAAYLFYFWHQGFEIGQVNSKVHDALAIILPLLLQEELAVALSQVLLAGKWITANFDFDSMTTSWILKWMPWYHPEEDDDKEEHNEDGTVKPRTPEQIARAKAILRKYKLEFDNRVNQLCLSVGVGAIDMNGASTFITSLWTLIFLIQGYIVESIAGADNSNHLFKSVDNEVRSMAWVYWFFVYYSGALVLFCFLPFFSKSSEEQKEDFESVASSCETYLTIKNLTNLQDRTTAVLTNEGAKDATTAYPIIRRLRQQAIHQLQTNDIISYALYVLALYTYDFFTGEVDGVAIEDLKKNHAEEKEQYQLMPINQEMSYYWDSTIGAVVEGGNVDDAIPSFLLRVPSENEEENVTPPKEMTLFSIPIMGIHTFENVLTERKITDLSSIYDNQLVQEKKIYLCQDKTHADLVCIGLEVKIMEHYIVSIYLVAEEGAKFGHGRVYVVANTLQSEIEVVTESSETPLGFIEVAEEDQLRAFAMCTLDIDPTLVTRPLNVVA
;
A
#
# COMPACT_ATOMS: atom_id res chain seq x y z
N MET A 1 29.59 -48.18 -43.84
CA MET A 1 28.13 -48.27 -43.62
C MET A 1 27.60 -46.84 -43.78
N SER A 2 27.24 -46.30 -44.96
CA SER A 2 26.28 -46.69 -46.03
C SER A 2 24.91 -47.01 -45.44
N LEU A 3 23.82 -46.24 -45.65
CA LEU A 3 23.14 -45.78 -46.90
C LEU A 3 22.53 -44.36 -46.66
N ILE A 4 22.47 -43.33 -47.54
CA ILE A 4 22.05 -43.08 -48.96
C ILE A 4 20.54 -43.19 -49.25
N ALA A 5 19.93 -42.03 -49.57
CA ALA A 5 18.98 -41.72 -50.71
C ALA A 5 18.28 -40.37 -50.37
N ASP A 6 18.36 -39.23 -51.08
CA ASP A 6 18.34 -38.82 -52.51
C ASP A 6 16.93 -38.66 -53.13
N SER A 7 16.72 -37.57 -53.90
CA SER A 7 15.57 -37.19 -54.79
C SER A 7 14.82 -35.89 -54.39
N LYS A 8 15.17 -34.70 -54.93
CA LYS A 8 14.82 -34.06 -56.24
C LYS A 8 13.41 -33.42 -56.36
N ASN A 9 13.44 -32.09 -56.57
CA ASN A 9 12.37 -31.21 -57.09
C ASN A 9 11.81 -31.66 -58.46
N PRO A 10 10.65 -31.09 -58.83
CA PRO A 10 10.56 -30.43 -60.14
C PRO A 10 10.04 -28.99 -60.06
N SER A 11 10.57 -28.18 -60.98
CA SER A 11 10.14 -26.84 -61.37
C SER A 11 9.55 -26.89 -62.80
N TYR A 12 9.11 -25.73 -63.29
CA TYR A 12 8.52 -25.39 -64.61
C TYR A 12 6.98 -25.58 -64.68
N MET A 13 6.17 -24.64 -65.19
CA MET A 13 6.41 -23.68 -66.27
C MET A 13 5.42 -22.49 -66.19
N ALA A 14 5.78 -21.39 -66.82
CA ALA A 14 5.12 -20.08 -66.79
C ALA A 14 4.45 -19.72 -68.15
N ILE A 15 3.48 -18.77 -68.11
CA ILE A 15 3.24 -17.66 -69.10
C ILE A 15 2.55 -18.03 -70.47
N PRO A 16 1.73 -17.18 -71.14
CA PRO A 16 0.78 -16.11 -70.71
C PRO A 16 -0.43 -15.82 -71.70
N VAL A 17 -1.14 -14.70 -71.45
CA VAL A 17 -1.73 -13.72 -72.43
C VAL A 17 -2.98 -14.10 -73.25
N ASN A 18 -4.10 -13.39 -73.00
CA ASN A 18 -4.70 -12.41 -73.93
C ASN A 18 -5.98 -11.74 -73.35
N GLU A 19 -5.92 -10.43 -73.14
CA GLU A 19 -7.03 -9.49 -73.37
C GLU A 19 -7.14 -9.23 -74.90
N PRO A 20 -8.27 -8.76 -75.49
CA PRO A 20 -9.06 -7.64 -74.97
C PRO A 20 -10.59 -7.59 -75.32
N ALA A 21 -11.22 -6.54 -74.77
CA ALA A 21 -12.21 -5.65 -75.40
C ALA A 21 -13.74 -5.95 -75.28
N THR A 22 -14.39 -5.10 -74.45
CA THR A 22 -15.68 -4.37 -74.66
C THR A 22 -16.96 -5.15 -74.97
N LYS A 23 -17.99 -5.06 -74.11
CA LYS A 23 -19.07 -4.04 -74.09
C LYS A 23 -20.29 -4.48 -73.25
N GLU A 24 -20.97 -3.47 -72.70
CA GLU A 24 -22.40 -3.40 -72.33
C GLU A 24 -22.87 -3.92 -70.96
N GLU A 25 -23.21 -2.94 -70.10
CA GLU A 25 -24.31 -2.96 -69.11
C GLU A 25 -25.65 -3.39 -69.75
N PRO A 26 -26.61 -4.02 -69.02
CA PRO A 26 -27.33 -3.33 -67.94
C PRO A 26 -27.79 -4.17 -66.71
N ASN A 27 -27.94 -3.46 -65.59
CA ASN A 27 -28.89 -3.65 -64.48
C ASN A 27 -29.60 -5.00 -64.31
N THR A 28 -29.39 -5.66 -63.16
CA THR A 28 -30.52 -6.03 -62.27
C THR A 28 -30.03 -6.28 -60.84
N THR A 29 -30.44 -5.40 -59.93
CA THR A 29 -30.37 -5.54 -58.47
C THR A 29 -31.33 -6.64 -58.04
N GLN A 30 -30.84 -7.73 -57.43
CA GLN A 30 -31.66 -8.61 -56.60
C GLN A 30 -31.29 -8.36 -55.15
N ALA A 31 -32.23 -7.74 -54.43
CA ALA A 31 -32.21 -7.58 -53.00
C ALA A 31 -32.42 -8.95 -52.33
N GLU A 32 -31.52 -9.32 -51.43
CA GLU A 32 -31.73 -10.38 -50.44
C GLU A 32 -32.85 -9.94 -49.49
N GLU A 33 -33.99 -10.61 -49.56
CA GLU A 33 -35.09 -10.47 -48.58
C GLU A 33 -34.68 -11.17 -47.28
N GLU A 34 -34.39 -10.39 -46.24
CA GLU A 34 -34.42 -10.87 -44.85
C GLU A 34 -35.83 -11.36 -44.49
N PRO A 35 -35.99 -12.53 -43.84
CA PRO A 35 -37.29 -12.99 -43.41
C PRO A 35 -37.77 -12.11 -42.25
N ASP A 36 -38.62 -11.15 -42.59
CA ASP A 36 -39.30 -10.23 -41.70
C ASP A 36 -40.36 -10.97 -40.86
N SER A 37 -39.90 -11.89 -40.00
CA SER A 37 -40.79 -12.67 -39.14
C SER A 37 -41.20 -11.79 -37.95
N ILE A 38 -42.40 -11.24 -38.05
CA ILE A 38 -43.11 -10.50 -36.99
C ILE A 38 -43.06 -11.27 -35.65
N TRP A 39 -43.00 -12.60 -35.72
CA TRP A 39 -42.80 -13.48 -34.57
C TRP A 39 -41.48 -13.29 -33.84
N PHE A 40 -40.37 -13.08 -34.55
CA PHE A 40 -39.06 -12.83 -33.93
C PHE A 40 -39.02 -11.44 -33.26
N LYS A 41 -39.61 -10.42 -33.91
CA LYS A 41 -39.76 -9.08 -33.34
C LYS A 41 -40.69 -9.07 -32.11
N MET A 42 -41.80 -9.83 -32.13
CA MET A 42 -42.65 -10.01 -30.94
C MET A 42 -41.96 -10.78 -29.82
N PHE A 43 -41.18 -11.81 -30.15
CA PHE A 43 -40.42 -12.59 -29.17
C PHE A 43 -39.35 -11.74 -28.49
N LEU A 44 -38.56 -10.98 -29.25
CA LEU A 44 -37.60 -10.00 -28.70
C LEU A 44 -38.31 -8.96 -27.83
N CYS A 45 -39.44 -8.41 -28.28
CA CYS A 45 -40.18 -7.43 -27.50
C CYS A 45 -40.70 -8.02 -26.18
N LEU A 46 -41.19 -9.26 -26.19
CA LEU A 46 -41.66 -9.96 -24.99
C LEU A 46 -40.53 -10.31 -24.03
N VAL A 47 -39.36 -10.72 -24.54
CA VAL A 47 -38.15 -10.94 -23.75
C VAL A 47 -37.68 -9.61 -23.14
N TYR A 48 -37.67 -8.52 -23.89
CA TYR A 48 -37.29 -7.19 -23.38
C TYR A 48 -38.28 -6.67 -22.31
N VAL A 49 -39.59 -6.85 -22.51
CA VAL A 49 -40.64 -6.42 -21.57
C VAL A 49 -40.61 -7.21 -20.25
N ILE A 50 -40.11 -8.45 -20.24
CA ILE A 50 -40.04 -9.29 -19.03
C ILE A 50 -38.65 -9.24 -18.39
N ALA A 51 -37.57 -9.30 -19.18
CA ALA A 51 -36.20 -9.36 -18.67
C ALA A 51 -35.75 -8.03 -18.07
N ILE A 52 -36.10 -6.88 -18.67
CA ILE A 52 -35.73 -5.56 -18.14
C ILE A 52 -36.29 -5.35 -16.73
N PRO A 53 -37.60 -5.50 -16.45
CA PRO A 53 -38.11 -5.32 -15.10
C PRO A 53 -37.54 -6.34 -14.11
N LEU A 54 -37.26 -7.58 -14.54
CA LEU A 54 -36.57 -8.57 -13.68
C LEU A 54 -35.15 -8.14 -13.31
N VAL A 55 -34.37 -7.61 -14.27
CA VAL A 55 -33.03 -7.08 -14.02
C VAL A 55 -33.11 -5.84 -13.11
N VAL A 56 -34.07 -4.94 -13.33
CA VAL A 56 -34.29 -3.76 -12.48
C VAL A 56 -34.66 -4.16 -11.05
N VAL A 57 -35.55 -5.13 -10.88
CA VAL A 57 -35.92 -5.66 -9.55
C VAL A 57 -34.72 -6.34 -8.90
N TYR A 58 -33.94 -7.14 -9.64
CA TYR A 58 -32.73 -7.78 -9.13
C TYR A 58 -31.69 -6.74 -8.67
N VAL A 59 -31.41 -5.72 -9.47
CA VAL A 59 -30.49 -4.62 -9.12
C VAL A 59 -30.98 -3.84 -7.91
N LEU A 60 -32.28 -3.51 -7.84
CA LEU A 60 -32.85 -2.83 -6.66
C LEU A 60 -32.77 -3.70 -5.40
N THR A 61 -32.99 -5.00 -5.52
CA THR A 61 -32.91 -5.93 -4.38
C THR A 61 -31.47 -6.04 -3.90
N LEU A 62 -30.51 -6.16 -4.81
CA LEU A 62 -29.09 -6.21 -4.50
C LEU A 62 -28.62 -4.88 -3.88
N PHE A 63 -29.07 -3.73 -4.40
CA PHE A 63 -28.81 -2.41 -3.83
C PHE A 63 -29.37 -2.28 -2.41
N LEU A 64 -30.59 -2.77 -2.15
CA LEU A 64 -31.19 -2.77 -0.80
C LEU A 64 -30.42 -3.68 0.16
N ILE A 65 -29.97 -4.85 -0.27
CA ILE A 65 -29.17 -5.77 0.54
C ILE A 65 -27.82 -5.14 0.88
N VAL A 66 -27.12 -4.57 -0.10
CA VAL A 66 -25.83 -3.89 0.10
C VAL A 66 -25.99 -2.67 1.00
N SER A 67 -27.03 -1.85 0.79
CA SER A 67 -27.31 -0.69 1.63
C SER A 67 -27.66 -1.09 3.07
N ALA A 68 -28.47 -2.14 3.25
CA ALA A 68 -28.79 -2.65 4.58
C ALA A 68 -27.55 -3.20 5.29
N PHE A 69 -26.69 -3.94 4.57
CA PHE A 69 -25.41 -4.42 5.09
C PHE A 69 -24.50 -3.25 5.50
N GLN A 70 -24.36 -2.22 4.67
CA GLN A 70 -23.59 -1.02 4.99
C GLN A 70 -24.13 -0.29 6.22
N ILE A 71 -25.45 -0.13 6.33
CA ILE A 71 -26.09 0.51 7.50
C ILE A 71 -25.81 -0.32 8.75
N ILE A 72 -25.93 -1.65 8.69
CA ILE A 72 -25.64 -2.53 9.83
C ILE A 72 -24.16 -2.41 10.23
N VAL A 73 -23.23 -2.45 9.27
CA VAL A 73 -21.79 -2.29 9.53
C VAL A 73 -21.50 -0.92 10.15
N MET A 74 -22.09 0.16 9.64
CA MET A 74 -21.98 1.49 10.22
C MET A 74 -22.51 1.55 11.65
N ILE A 75 -23.68 0.97 11.92
CA ILE A 75 -24.29 0.94 13.26
C ILE A 75 -23.40 0.15 14.22
N VAL A 76 -22.95 -1.05 13.83
CA VAL A 76 -22.06 -1.89 14.64
C VAL A 76 -20.75 -1.17 14.92
N ASN A 77 -20.17 -0.54 13.90
CA ASN A 77 -18.93 0.23 14.02
C ASN A 77 -19.12 1.45 14.94
N ALA A 78 -20.21 2.20 14.78
CA ALA A 78 -20.55 3.33 15.64
C ALA A 78 -20.74 2.89 17.10
N ILE A 79 -21.44 1.78 17.35
CA ILE A 79 -21.62 1.22 18.69
C ILE A 79 -20.26 0.80 19.28
N PHE A 80 -19.46 0.06 18.51
CA PHE A 80 -18.13 -0.39 18.93
C PHE A 80 -17.22 0.79 19.29
N TRP A 81 -17.10 1.82 18.45
CA TRP A 81 -16.24 2.96 18.74
C TRP A 81 -16.80 3.87 19.83
N THR A 82 -18.13 4.00 19.94
CA THR A 82 -18.73 4.69 21.08
C THR A 82 -18.36 3.99 22.39
N PHE A 83 -18.40 2.65 22.40
CA PHE A 83 -17.97 1.84 23.53
C PHE A 83 -16.47 1.99 23.81
N VAL A 84 -15.61 1.93 22.78
CA VAL A 84 -14.15 2.10 22.92
C VAL A 84 -13.78 3.50 23.40
N VAL A 85 -14.42 4.57 22.90
CA VAL A 85 -14.15 5.94 23.37
C VAL A 85 -14.64 6.13 24.80
N ILE A 86 -15.83 5.66 25.14
CA ILE A 86 -16.37 5.83 26.51
C ILE A 86 -15.60 4.97 27.52
N ILE A 87 -15.34 3.69 27.22
CA ILE A 87 -14.67 2.79 28.15
C ILE A 87 -13.17 2.99 28.14
N GLY A 88 -12.56 3.23 26.97
CA GLY A 88 -11.15 3.54 26.87
C GLY A 88 -10.76 4.78 27.66
N THR A 89 -11.64 5.78 27.74
CA THR A 89 -11.41 6.99 28.54
C THR A 89 -11.67 6.76 30.04
N VAL A 90 -12.68 5.97 30.41
CA VAL A 90 -12.95 5.59 31.82
C VAL A 90 -11.86 4.67 32.38
N CYS A 91 -11.33 3.76 31.58
CA CYS A 91 -10.30 2.80 31.96
C CYS A 91 -8.87 3.33 31.81
N GLN A 92 -8.67 4.61 31.48
CA GLN A 92 -7.35 5.22 31.22
C GLN A 92 -6.52 4.51 30.14
N ILE A 93 -7.17 3.79 29.23
CA ILE A 93 -6.48 3.09 28.13
C ILE A 93 -5.92 4.14 27.14
N HIS A 94 -6.55 5.31 27.04
CA HIS A 94 -6.05 6.45 26.27
C HIS A 94 -6.20 7.78 27.02
N GLU A 95 -5.27 8.71 26.76
CA GLU A 95 -5.35 10.07 27.31
C GLU A 95 -6.57 10.82 26.76
N TRP A 96 -7.30 11.50 27.65
CA TRP A 96 -8.38 12.42 27.26
C TRP A 96 -7.80 13.67 26.59
N LEU A 97 -8.24 13.96 25.36
CA LEU A 97 -7.79 15.16 24.62
C LEU A 97 -8.73 16.37 24.75
N GLY A 98 -9.86 16.21 25.43
CA GLY A 98 -10.89 17.25 25.52
C GLY A 98 -12.00 17.07 24.47
N TRP A 99 -13.20 17.54 24.80
CA TRP A 99 -14.43 17.24 24.05
C TRP A 99 -14.36 17.62 22.56
N LYS A 100 -13.69 18.73 22.23
CA LYS A 100 -13.55 19.20 20.85
C LYS A 100 -12.75 18.21 19.98
N HIS A 101 -11.62 17.71 20.49
CA HIS A 101 -10.75 16.79 19.76
C HIS A 101 -11.32 15.36 19.75
N GLU A 102 -11.96 14.93 20.84
CA GLU A 102 -12.67 13.65 20.90
C GLU A 102 -13.80 13.63 19.86
N ALA A 103 -14.61 14.69 19.77
CA ALA A 103 -15.68 14.79 18.77
C ALA A 103 -15.15 14.81 17.32
N ALA A 104 -14.03 15.48 17.07
CA ALA A 104 -13.38 15.50 15.76
C ALA A 104 -12.82 14.12 15.37
N SER A 105 -12.15 13.43 16.30
CA SER A 105 -11.65 12.06 16.09
C SER A 105 -12.79 11.06 15.89
N PHE A 106 -13.87 11.17 16.66
CA PHE A 106 -15.05 10.32 16.53
C PHE A 106 -15.74 10.52 15.17
N ARG A 107 -15.79 11.76 14.67
CA ARG A 107 -16.29 12.04 13.32
C ARG A 107 -15.45 11.35 12.25
N LEU A 108 -14.12 11.43 12.33
CA LEU A 108 -13.23 10.75 11.39
C LEU A 108 -13.40 9.21 11.44
N LEU A 109 -13.62 8.65 12.64
CA LEU A 109 -13.93 7.22 12.80
C LEU A 109 -15.29 6.83 12.18
N LEU A 110 -16.30 7.69 12.31
CA LEU A 110 -17.61 7.48 11.66
C LEU A 110 -17.53 7.58 10.14
N GLU A 111 -16.65 8.43 9.61
CA GLU A 111 -16.32 8.54 8.20
C GLU A 111 -15.42 7.38 7.71
N LEU A 112 -15.13 6.40 8.56
CA LEU A 112 -14.24 5.25 8.28
C LEU A 112 -12.79 5.64 7.95
N LYS A 113 -12.40 6.90 8.23
CA LYS A 113 -11.04 7.43 8.05
C LYS A 113 -10.20 7.12 9.29
N TYR A 114 -10.00 5.83 9.56
CA TYR A 114 -9.33 5.33 10.76
C TYR A 114 -7.92 5.89 10.94
N HIS A 115 -7.14 5.89 9.86
CA HIS A 115 -5.76 6.36 9.90
C HIS A 115 -5.67 7.87 10.20
N ASP A 116 -6.57 8.66 9.61
CA ASP A 116 -6.65 10.10 9.89
C ASP A 116 -7.09 10.40 11.32
N ALA A 117 -7.99 9.58 11.87
CA ALA A 117 -8.46 9.70 13.25
C ALA A 117 -7.34 9.40 14.25
N GLU A 118 -6.60 8.30 14.05
CA GLU A 118 -5.44 7.94 14.87
C GLU A 118 -4.35 9.01 14.79
N PHE A 119 -3.99 9.44 13.58
CA PHE A 119 -3.01 10.51 13.38
C PHE A 119 -3.45 11.80 14.07
N TYR A 120 -4.71 12.21 13.88
CA TYR A 120 -5.25 13.43 14.50
C TYR A 120 -5.18 13.35 16.03
N ARG A 121 -5.57 12.20 16.60
CA ARG A 121 -5.53 11.98 18.06
C ARG A 121 -4.10 12.08 18.60
N ALA A 122 -3.13 11.51 17.89
CA ALA A 122 -1.72 11.53 18.31
C ALA A 122 -1.09 12.93 18.23
N THR A 123 -1.55 13.79 17.31
CA THR A 123 -0.86 15.05 16.96
C THR A 123 -1.58 16.32 17.40
N ALA A 124 -2.89 16.27 17.69
CA ALA A 124 -3.70 17.47 17.95
C ALA A 124 -3.16 18.37 19.08
N LYS A 125 -2.82 17.80 20.25
CA LYS A 125 -2.27 18.58 21.38
C LYS A 125 -0.95 19.28 21.03
N HIS A 126 -0.12 18.64 20.22
CA HIS A 126 1.17 19.17 19.80
C HIS A 126 0.99 20.29 18.77
N PHE A 127 -0.01 20.19 17.88
CA PHE A 127 -0.35 21.29 16.97
C PHE A 127 -0.91 22.51 17.70
N ASP A 128 -1.77 22.31 18.70
CA ASP A 128 -2.26 23.42 19.53
C ASP A 128 -1.10 24.10 20.28
N ALA A 129 -0.15 23.32 20.80
CA ALA A 129 1.07 23.84 21.41
C ALA A 129 1.90 24.65 20.41
N LEU A 130 2.10 24.13 19.19
CA LEU A 130 2.89 24.78 18.12
C LEU A 130 2.35 26.16 17.74
N VAL A 131 1.03 26.36 17.74
CA VAL A 131 0.38 27.65 17.45
C VAL A 131 0.57 28.66 18.59
N SER A 132 0.70 28.18 19.82
CA SER A 132 0.74 29.02 21.03
C SER A 132 2.13 29.41 21.52
N ASP A 133 3.18 28.73 21.03
CA ASP A 133 4.49 28.73 21.67
C ASP A 133 5.57 29.61 21.02
N SER A 134 6.57 29.98 21.83
CA SER A 134 7.81 30.62 21.37
C SER A 134 8.67 29.68 20.51
N GLU A 135 9.55 30.24 19.66
CA GLU A 135 10.37 29.51 18.68
C GLU A 135 11.18 28.33 19.27
N LYS A 136 11.71 28.46 20.50
CA LYS A 136 12.46 27.37 21.16
C LYS A 136 11.58 26.22 21.63
N SER A 137 10.33 26.50 22.00
CA SER A 137 9.36 25.46 22.36
C SER A 137 8.80 24.76 21.12
N ALA A 138 8.63 25.50 20.01
CA ALA A 138 8.25 24.93 18.72
C ALA A 138 9.24 23.85 18.24
N ILE A 139 10.55 24.03 18.43
CA ILE A 139 11.57 23.03 18.07
C ILE A 139 11.37 21.73 18.86
N LYS A 140 11.15 21.83 20.18
CA LYS A 140 10.92 20.66 21.03
C LYS A 140 9.64 19.92 20.62
N THR A 141 8.59 20.67 20.30
CA THR A 141 7.30 20.13 19.84
C THR A 141 7.44 19.42 18.49
N VAL A 142 8.16 20.00 17.53
CA VAL A 142 8.44 19.39 16.22
C VAL A 142 9.27 18.12 16.37
N SER A 143 10.30 18.13 17.21
CA SER A 143 11.12 16.93 17.49
C SER A 143 10.27 15.79 18.07
N ALA A 144 9.39 16.11 19.03
CA ALA A 144 8.46 15.13 19.61
C ALA A 144 7.46 14.58 18.58
N LEU A 145 6.92 15.45 17.70
CA LEU A 145 6.01 15.05 16.62
C LEU A 145 6.68 14.10 15.63
N VAL A 146 7.89 14.44 15.16
CA VAL A 146 8.66 13.59 14.24
C VAL A 146 8.97 12.25 14.88
N LYS A 147 9.45 12.27 16.13
CA LYS A 147 9.74 11.04 16.87
C LYS A 147 8.49 10.15 17.00
N ALA A 148 7.34 10.73 17.34
CA ALA A 148 6.09 9.99 17.44
C ALA A 148 5.67 9.37 16.09
N GLN A 149 5.91 10.04 14.96
CA GLN A 149 5.60 9.47 13.65
C GLN A 149 6.55 8.32 13.28
N VAL A 150 7.84 8.45 13.56
CA VAL A 150 8.83 7.38 13.33
C VAL A 150 8.52 6.17 14.21
N GLU A 151 8.23 6.38 15.50
CA GLU A 151 7.82 5.31 16.43
C GLU A 151 6.51 4.64 15.99
N ASN A 152 5.54 5.41 15.46
CA ASN A 152 4.29 4.86 14.95
C ASN A 152 4.53 3.92 13.76
N VAL A 153 5.38 4.30 12.79
CA VAL A 153 5.71 3.41 11.67
C VAL A 153 6.41 2.14 12.17
N SER A 154 7.39 2.27 13.07
CA SER A 154 8.07 1.13 13.66
C SER A 154 7.10 0.18 14.37
N GLN A 155 6.11 0.71 15.12
CA GLN A 155 5.06 -0.09 15.75
C GLN A 155 4.15 -0.81 14.75
N LEU A 156 3.83 -0.20 13.61
CA LEU A 156 3.02 -0.85 12.56
C LEU A 156 3.77 -2.04 11.93
N ILE A 157 5.09 -1.92 11.76
CA ILE A 157 5.95 -2.98 11.23
C ILE A 157 6.15 -4.09 12.27
N GLU A 158 6.43 -3.72 13.53
CA GLU A 158 6.54 -4.66 14.65
C GLU A 158 5.24 -5.43 14.89
N GLY A 159 4.09 -4.76 14.74
CA GLY A 159 2.77 -5.39 14.77
C GLY A 159 2.59 -6.43 13.67
N GLY A 160 3.01 -6.12 12.45
CA GLY A 160 3.01 -7.07 11.33
C GLY A 160 3.92 -8.27 11.56
N LYS A 161 5.15 -8.05 12.06
CA LYS A 161 6.09 -9.11 12.39
C LYS A 161 5.57 -10.02 13.51
N SER A 162 4.96 -9.43 14.53
CA SER A 162 4.34 -10.16 15.63
C SER A 162 3.13 -10.97 15.16
N PHE A 163 2.32 -10.40 14.25
CA PHE A 163 1.21 -11.10 13.61
C PHE A 163 1.65 -12.33 12.82
N ILE A 164 2.70 -12.21 12.00
CA ILE A 164 3.27 -13.35 11.25
C ILE A 164 3.82 -14.40 12.20
N THR A 165 4.57 -13.97 13.22
CA THR A 165 5.13 -14.89 14.22
C THR A 165 4.03 -15.63 14.98
N ALA A 166 2.94 -14.95 15.34
CA ALA A 166 1.79 -15.56 15.98
C ALA A 166 1.08 -16.55 15.04
N LYS A 167 0.90 -16.18 13.77
CA LYS A 167 0.33 -17.06 12.74
C LYS A 167 1.17 -18.31 12.50
N ASP A 168 2.50 -18.20 12.53
CA ASP A 168 3.46 -19.32 12.43
C ASP A 168 3.38 -20.26 13.64
N ALA A 169 3.15 -19.71 14.84
CA ALA A 169 3.06 -20.49 16.06
C ALA A 169 1.75 -21.29 16.18
N MET A 170 0.73 -20.93 15.39
CA MET A 170 -0.60 -21.56 15.48
C MET A 170 -0.62 -22.98 14.96
N ALA A 171 -1.30 -23.84 15.70
CA ALA A 171 -1.48 -25.23 15.32
C ALA A 171 -2.91 -25.48 14.89
N LEU A 172 -3.14 -25.85 13.63
CA LEU A 172 -4.48 -26.27 13.14
C LEU A 172 -5.13 -27.34 14.03
N SER A 173 -4.31 -28.15 14.71
CA SER A 173 -4.77 -29.16 15.66
C SER A 173 -5.59 -28.59 16.82
N SER A 174 -5.29 -27.40 17.35
CA SER A 174 -6.05 -26.80 18.46
C SER A 174 -7.49 -26.50 18.04
N VAL A 175 -7.66 -25.94 16.84
CA VAL A 175 -8.97 -25.60 16.26
C VAL A 175 -9.75 -26.84 15.89
N VAL A 176 -9.10 -27.85 15.29
CA VAL A 176 -9.75 -29.13 14.96
C VAL A 176 -10.21 -29.86 16.22
N VAL A 177 -9.38 -29.93 17.27
CA VAL A 177 -9.74 -30.56 18.54
C VAL A 177 -10.91 -29.82 19.20
N SER A 178 -10.88 -28.49 19.19
CA SER A 178 -11.98 -27.65 19.71
C SER A 178 -13.29 -27.86 18.95
N ALA A 179 -13.22 -27.95 17.61
CA ALA A 179 -14.36 -28.24 16.76
C ALA A 179 -14.92 -29.66 17.02
N MET A 180 -14.05 -30.65 17.25
CA MET A 180 -14.47 -32.01 17.63
C MET A 180 -15.17 -32.05 18.99
N PHE A 181 -14.65 -31.36 20.01
CA PHE A 181 -15.31 -31.25 21.32
C PHE A 181 -16.67 -30.57 21.20
N TYR A 182 -16.76 -29.49 20.41
CA TYR A 182 -18.00 -28.79 20.17
C TYR A 182 -19.03 -29.65 19.41
N ALA A 183 -18.59 -30.37 18.37
CA ALA A 183 -19.44 -31.31 17.63
C ALA A 183 -19.90 -32.50 18.50
N ALA A 184 -19.03 -33.01 19.38
CA ALA A 184 -19.38 -34.06 20.34
C ALA A 184 -20.45 -33.58 21.32
N TYR A 185 -20.38 -32.32 21.76
CA TYR A 185 -21.42 -31.69 22.57
C TYR A 185 -22.75 -31.59 21.80
N LEU A 186 -22.73 -31.15 20.54
CA LEU A 186 -23.95 -31.10 19.71
C LEU A 186 -24.56 -32.51 19.50
N PHE A 187 -23.71 -33.52 19.31
CA PHE A 187 -24.14 -34.91 19.17
C PHE A 187 -24.73 -35.46 20.48
N TYR A 188 -24.11 -35.14 21.62
CA TYR A 188 -24.67 -35.45 22.94
C TYR A 188 -26.04 -34.79 23.13
N PHE A 189 -26.15 -33.50 22.82
CA PHE A 189 -27.39 -32.73 22.92
C PHE A 189 -28.49 -33.29 22.01
N TRP A 190 -28.13 -33.72 20.79
CA TRP A 190 -29.04 -34.42 19.88
C TRP A 190 -29.56 -35.71 20.50
N HIS A 191 -28.69 -36.52 21.11
CA HIS A 191 -29.09 -37.78 21.75
C HIS A 191 -30.02 -37.59 22.95
N GLN A 192 -29.98 -36.42 23.60
CA GLN A 192 -30.93 -36.03 24.66
C GLN A 192 -32.23 -35.41 24.12
N GLY A 193 -32.51 -35.54 22.82
CA GLY A 193 -33.78 -35.10 22.24
C GLY A 193 -33.96 -33.58 22.14
N PHE A 194 -32.86 -32.80 22.23
CA PHE A 194 -32.88 -31.34 22.28
C PHE A 194 -33.57 -30.73 23.51
N GLU A 195 -33.79 -31.52 24.56
CA GLU A 195 -34.36 -31.03 25.81
C GLU A 195 -33.28 -30.39 26.69
N ILE A 196 -33.31 -29.06 26.82
CA ILE A 196 -32.29 -28.27 27.54
C ILE A 196 -32.13 -28.76 29.00
N GLY A 197 -33.23 -29.11 29.68
CA GLY A 197 -33.21 -29.56 31.08
C GLY A 197 -32.59 -30.95 31.30
N GLN A 198 -32.39 -31.76 30.24
CA GLN A 198 -31.76 -33.09 30.35
C GLN A 198 -30.24 -33.05 30.14
N VAL A 199 -29.69 -31.89 29.77
CA VAL A 199 -28.26 -31.71 29.56
C VAL A 199 -27.57 -31.62 30.91
N ASN A 200 -26.40 -32.26 31.05
CA ASN A 200 -25.62 -32.16 32.26
C ASN A 200 -24.86 -30.82 32.27
N SER A 201 -25.11 -29.97 33.26
CA SER A 201 -24.46 -28.66 33.40
C SER A 201 -22.93 -28.75 33.41
N LYS A 202 -22.36 -29.86 33.92
CA LYS A 202 -20.91 -30.12 33.93
C LYS A 202 -20.26 -30.16 32.54
N VAL A 203 -21.05 -30.45 31.49
CA VAL A 203 -20.54 -30.42 30.11
C VAL A 203 -20.27 -28.98 29.69
N HIS A 204 -21.10 -28.02 30.11
CA HIS A 204 -20.87 -26.60 29.88
C HIS A 204 -19.66 -26.09 30.65
N ASP A 205 -19.47 -26.52 31.91
CA ASP A 205 -18.27 -26.17 32.68
C ASP A 205 -16.97 -26.66 32.02
N ALA A 206 -16.98 -27.88 31.46
CA ALA A 206 -15.83 -28.42 30.75
C ALA A 206 -15.53 -27.63 29.46
N LEU A 207 -16.57 -27.28 28.68
CA LEU A 207 -16.42 -26.47 27.48
C LEU A 207 -15.97 -25.03 27.79
N ALA A 208 -16.44 -24.46 28.91
CA ALA A 208 -16.07 -23.14 29.40
C ALA A 208 -14.56 -23.03 29.68
N ILE A 209 -13.92 -24.13 30.06
CA ILE A 209 -12.48 -24.16 30.36
C ILE A 209 -11.68 -24.51 29.10
N ILE A 210 -12.11 -25.54 28.37
CA ILE A 210 -11.32 -26.12 27.27
C ILE A 210 -11.31 -25.21 26.04
N LEU A 211 -12.47 -24.71 25.60
CA LEU A 211 -12.54 -23.96 24.34
C LEU A 211 -11.82 -22.60 24.40
N PRO A 212 -12.03 -21.76 25.43
CA PRO A 212 -11.35 -20.47 25.50
C PRO A 212 -9.83 -20.61 25.67
N LEU A 213 -9.36 -21.65 26.40
CA LEU A 213 -7.94 -21.93 26.56
C LEU A 213 -7.27 -22.37 25.25
N LEU A 214 -7.96 -23.20 24.45
CA LEU A 214 -7.40 -23.75 23.21
C LEU A 214 -7.49 -22.82 22.00
N LEU A 215 -8.32 -21.77 22.07
CA LEU A 215 -8.62 -20.92 20.91
C LEU A 215 -8.21 -19.45 21.11
N GLN A 216 -7.60 -19.11 22.24
CA GLN A 216 -7.27 -17.72 22.56
C GLN A 216 -6.29 -17.11 21.53
N GLU A 217 -5.26 -17.84 21.13
CA GLU A 217 -4.25 -17.34 20.20
C GLU A 217 -4.85 -17.22 18.79
N GLU A 218 -5.57 -18.23 18.35
CA GLU A 218 -6.23 -18.34 17.05
C GLU A 218 -7.32 -17.28 16.87
N LEU A 219 -8.05 -16.99 17.95
CA LEU A 219 -9.00 -15.89 17.99
C LEU A 219 -8.30 -14.53 17.87
N ALA A 220 -7.13 -14.35 18.50
CA ALA A 220 -6.37 -13.10 18.38
C ALA A 220 -5.93 -12.84 16.94
N VAL A 221 -5.35 -13.85 16.26
CA VAL A 221 -4.97 -13.68 14.85
C VAL A 221 -6.17 -13.56 13.93
N ALA A 222 -7.26 -14.30 14.16
CA ALA A 222 -8.48 -14.16 13.37
C ALA A 222 -9.06 -12.73 13.46
N LEU A 223 -9.07 -12.14 14.67
CA LEU A 223 -9.49 -10.75 14.87
C LEU A 223 -8.54 -9.76 14.20
N SER A 224 -7.23 -9.96 14.34
CA SER A 224 -6.22 -9.11 13.71
C SER A 224 -6.33 -9.14 12.18
N GLN A 225 -6.57 -10.33 11.61
CA GLN A 225 -6.77 -10.51 10.18
C GLN A 225 -8.08 -9.86 9.69
N VAL A 226 -9.17 -9.94 10.45
CA VAL A 226 -10.41 -9.23 10.09
C VAL A 226 -10.23 -7.72 10.13
N LEU A 227 -9.50 -7.20 11.12
CA LEU A 227 -9.20 -5.77 11.19
C LEU A 227 -8.31 -5.32 10.04
N LEU A 228 -7.30 -6.13 9.70
CA LEU A 228 -6.44 -5.90 8.54
C LEU A 228 -7.25 -5.93 7.23
N ALA A 229 -8.15 -6.91 7.07
CA ALA A 229 -9.07 -6.98 5.93
C ALA A 229 -10.05 -5.79 5.92
N GLY A 230 -10.50 -5.32 7.08
CA GLY A 230 -11.31 -4.12 7.21
C GLY A 230 -10.55 -2.86 6.77
N LYS A 231 -9.28 -2.72 7.17
CA LYS A 231 -8.37 -1.67 6.69
C LYS A 231 -8.17 -1.76 5.17
N TRP A 232 -8.05 -2.97 4.62
CA TRP A 232 -7.91 -3.20 3.18
C TRP A 232 -9.17 -2.83 2.39
N ILE A 233 -10.34 -3.25 2.87
CA ILE A 233 -11.62 -2.89 2.26
C ILE A 233 -11.79 -1.36 2.29
N THR A 234 -11.50 -0.72 3.42
CA THR A 234 -11.64 0.75 3.52
C THR A 234 -10.62 1.52 2.68
N ALA A 235 -9.39 1.03 2.54
CA ALA A 235 -8.38 1.63 1.66
C ALA A 235 -8.76 1.49 0.16
N ASN A 236 -9.37 0.36 -0.23
CA ASN A 236 -9.79 0.14 -1.62
C ASN A 236 -11.13 0.82 -1.95
N PHE A 237 -11.99 1.02 -0.96
CA PHE A 237 -13.27 1.69 -1.10
C PHE A 237 -13.17 3.10 -0.54
N ASP A 238 -12.43 3.97 -1.22
CA ASP A 238 -12.56 5.41 -0.99
C ASP A 238 -13.92 5.87 -1.55
N PHE A 239 -14.92 5.94 -0.67
CA PHE A 239 -16.28 6.35 -1.01
C PHE A 239 -16.33 7.76 -1.62
N ASP A 240 -15.40 8.65 -1.27
CA ASP A 240 -15.30 9.98 -1.87
C ASP A 240 -14.88 9.85 -3.34
N SER A 241 -13.92 8.96 -3.67
CA SER A 241 -13.52 8.67 -5.05
C SER A 241 -14.63 7.95 -5.85
N MET A 242 -15.36 7.02 -5.24
CA MET A 242 -16.42 6.28 -5.92
C MET A 242 -17.61 7.18 -6.19
N THR A 243 -18.03 8.02 -5.24
CA THR A 243 -19.13 8.98 -5.47
C THR A 243 -18.73 10.03 -6.50
N THR A 244 -17.54 10.63 -6.40
CA THR A 244 -17.07 11.61 -7.39
C THR A 244 -16.84 10.99 -8.77
N SER A 245 -16.26 9.79 -8.86
CA SER A 245 -16.06 9.05 -10.11
C SER A 245 -17.37 8.60 -10.74
N TRP A 246 -18.32 8.05 -9.96
CA TRP A 246 -19.65 7.71 -10.49
C TRP A 246 -20.43 8.95 -10.92
N ILE A 247 -20.36 10.04 -10.13
CA ILE A 247 -21.01 11.31 -10.47
C ILE A 247 -20.38 11.90 -11.74
N LEU A 248 -19.05 11.91 -11.86
CA LEU A 248 -18.33 12.38 -13.06
C LEU A 248 -18.64 11.50 -14.28
N LYS A 249 -18.64 10.19 -14.14
CA LYS A 249 -18.93 9.22 -15.21
C LYS A 249 -20.37 9.29 -15.74
N TRP A 250 -21.32 9.79 -14.95
CA TRP A 250 -22.71 10.01 -15.35
C TRP A 250 -23.01 11.44 -15.83
N MET A 251 -22.05 12.36 -15.79
CA MET A 251 -22.23 13.68 -16.39
C MET A 251 -22.08 13.57 -17.93
N PRO A 252 -23.04 14.06 -18.73
CA PRO A 252 -23.01 13.99 -20.20
C PRO A 252 -21.79 14.64 -20.87
N TRP A 253 -20.96 15.37 -20.12
CA TRP A 253 -19.76 16.07 -20.57
C TRP A 253 -18.47 15.29 -20.30
N TYR A 254 -18.54 14.14 -19.63
CA TYR A 254 -17.39 13.30 -19.30
C TYR A 254 -17.19 12.25 -20.39
N HIS A 255 -16.57 12.65 -21.49
CA HIS A 255 -15.99 11.72 -22.46
C HIS A 255 -14.52 11.52 -22.09
N PRO A 256 -14.08 10.27 -21.83
CA PRO A 256 -12.66 9.93 -21.82
C PRO A 256 -12.25 9.74 -23.28
N GLU A 257 -12.40 10.78 -24.09
CA GLU A 257 -11.69 10.84 -25.35
C GLU A 257 -10.39 11.59 -25.05
N GLU A 258 -9.29 11.00 -25.52
CA GLU A 258 -7.98 11.62 -25.68
C GLU A 258 -8.16 12.88 -26.53
N ASP A 259 -8.70 13.95 -25.94
CA ASP A 259 -8.49 15.27 -26.47
C ASP A 259 -7.00 15.53 -26.22
N ASP A 260 -6.18 15.21 -27.22
CA ASP A 260 -4.83 15.72 -27.38
C ASP A 260 -4.82 17.13 -26.79
N ASP A 261 -4.00 17.34 -25.76
CA ASP A 261 -3.65 18.65 -25.22
C ASP A 261 -2.91 19.45 -26.32
N LYS A 262 -3.61 19.79 -27.42
CA LYS A 262 -3.12 20.73 -28.41
C LYS A 262 -3.16 22.07 -27.73
N GLU A 263 -1.99 22.46 -27.23
CA GLU A 263 -1.73 23.79 -26.71
C GLU A 263 -2.31 24.82 -27.67
N GLU A 264 -3.37 25.51 -27.25
CA GLU A 264 -3.84 26.68 -27.98
C GLU A 264 -2.79 27.78 -27.80
N HIS A 265 -1.86 27.83 -28.75
CA HIS A 265 -0.95 28.96 -28.88
C HIS A 265 -1.72 30.21 -29.30
N ASN A 266 -1.35 31.35 -28.73
CA ASN A 266 -1.68 32.64 -29.30
C ASN A 266 -1.04 32.79 -30.69
N GLU A 267 -1.52 33.74 -31.50
CA GLU A 267 -0.92 34.06 -32.81
C GLU A 267 0.57 34.47 -32.74
N ASP A 268 1.12 34.70 -31.54
CA ASP A 268 2.55 34.97 -31.30
C ASP A 268 3.37 33.77 -30.79
N GLY A 269 2.76 32.60 -30.62
CA GLY A 269 3.40 31.37 -30.11
C GLY A 269 3.38 31.20 -28.59
N THR A 270 2.84 32.15 -27.81
CA THR A 270 2.71 32.01 -26.35
C THR A 270 1.49 31.14 -25.97
N VAL A 271 1.68 30.22 -25.04
CA VAL A 271 0.62 29.32 -24.53
C VAL A 271 -0.47 30.15 -23.82
N LYS A 272 -1.74 29.98 -24.19
CA LYS A 272 -2.84 30.65 -23.49
C LYS A 272 -2.89 30.24 -22.01
N PRO A 273 -3.09 31.19 -21.08
CA PRO A 273 -3.23 30.86 -19.66
C PRO A 273 -4.46 29.97 -19.45
N ARG A 274 -4.26 28.80 -18.82
CA ARG A 274 -5.33 27.84 -18.50
C ARG A 274 -6.43 28.51 -17.67
N THR A 275 -7.68 28.19 -18.00
CA THR A 275 -8.83 28.62 -17.20
C THR A 275 -8.83 27.99 -15.80
N PRO A 276 -9.44 28.62 -14.77
CA PRO A 276 -9.53 28.04 -13.43
C PRO A 276 -10.15 26.64 -13.40
N GLU A 277 -11.08 26.36 -14.31
CA GLU A 277 -11.70 25.03 -14.46
C GLU A 277 -10.72 23.99 -15.01
N GLN A 278 -9.88 24.35 -15.98
CA GLN A 278 -8.82 23.46 -16.50
C GLN A 278 -7.76 23.18 -15.43
N ILE A 279 -7.40 24.17 -14.61
CA ILE A 279 -6.47 23.99 -13.48
C ILE A 279 -7.07 23.03 -12.44
N ALA A 280 -8.36 23.18 -12.11
CA ALA A 280 -9.04 22.28 -11.18
C ALA A 280 -9.13 20.83 -11.73
N ARG A 281 -9.34 20.66 -13.04
CA ARG A 281 -9.33 19.35 -13.71
C ARG A 281 -7.94 18.71 -13.68
N ALA A 282 -6.90 19.43 -14.07
CA ALA A 282 -5.52 18.95 -14.03
C ALA A 282 -5.13 18.52 -12.60
N LYS A 283 -5.48 19.32 -11.59
CA LYS A 283 -5.27 19.00 -10.18
C LYS A 283 -6.02 17.73 -9.74
N ALA A 284 -7.24 17.51 -10.23
CA ALA A 284 -7.99 16.29 -9.94
C ALA A 284 -7.35 15.05 -10.57
N ILE A 285 -6.82 15.17 -11.79
CA ILE A 285 -6.11 14.09 -12.49
C ILE A 285 -4.81 13.72 -11.75
N LEU A 286 -3.99 14.70 -11.37
CA LEU A 286 -2.76 14.44 -10.61
C LEU A 286 -3.02 13.76 -9.27
N ARG A 287 -4.06 14.22 -8.55
CA ARG A 287 -4.48 13.59 -7.30
C ARG A 287 -4.95 12.14 -7.50
N LYS A 288 -5.56 11.84 -8.65
CA LYS A 288 -5.98 10.47 -8.99
C LYS A 288 -4.77 9.55 -9.12
N TYR A 289 -3.74 9.94 -9.87
CA TYR A 289 -2.54 9.09 -10.05
C TYR A 289 -1.75 8.91 -8.75
N LYS A 290 -1.62 9.97 -7.94
CA LYS A 290 -1.04 9.88 -6.60
C LYS A 290 -1.84 8.93 -5.70
N LEU A 291 -3.17 9.05 -5.67
CA LEU A 291 -4.04 8.19 -4.88
C LEU A 291 -3.96 6.72 -5.35
N GLU A 292 -3.85 6.50 -6.66
CA GLU A 292 -3.71 5.16 -7.23
C GLU A 292 -2.38 4.51 -6.83
N PHE A 293 -1.27 5.24 -6.92
CA PHE A 293 0.01 4.80 -6.40
C PHE A 293 -0.09 4.47 -4.91
N ASP A 294 -0.63 5.40 -4.11
CA ASP A 294 -0.77 5.23 -2.67
C ASP A 294 -1.59 3.98 -2.31
N ASN A 295 -2.68 3.73 -3.04
CA ASN A 295 -3.54 2.57 -2.85
C ASN A 295 -2.81 1.27 -3.17
N ARG A 296 -2.03 1.21 -4.25
CA ARG A 296 -1.25 0.02 -4.61
C ARG A 296 -0.18 -0.29 -3.56
N VAL A 297 0.54 0.73 -3.07
CA VAL A 297 1.53 0.50 -1.99
C VAL A 297 0.83 0.13 -0.68
N ASN A 298 -0.30 0.76 -0.33
CA ASN A 298 -1.07 0.36 0.86
C ASN A 298 -1.57 -1.09 0.75
N GLN A 299 -2.00 -1.54 -0.44
CA GLN A 299 -2.39 -2.93 -0.68
C GLN A 299 -1.23 -3.89 -0.45
N LEU A 300 -0.02 -3.54 -0.87
CA LEU A 300 1.19 -4.31 -0.60
C LEU A 300 1.50 -4.37 0.90
N CYS A 301 1.46 -3.24 1.59
CA CYS A 301 1.72 -3.22 3.03
C CYS A 301 0.69 -4.06 3.80
N LEU A 302 -0.58 -4.00 3.40
CA LEU A 302 -1.64 -4.83 3.99
C LEU A 302 -1.52 -6.31 3.61
N SER A 303 -1.09 -6.65 2.39
CA SER A 303 -0.90 -8.06 1.99
C SER A 303 0.21 -8.75 2.78
N VAL A 304 1.20 -7.96 3.18
CA VAL A 304 2.35 -8.35 4.01
C VAL A 304 2.03 -8.28 5.51
N GLY A 305 0.85 -7.77 5.91
CA GLY A 305 0.42 -7.72 7.31
C GLY A 305 0.89 -6.49 8.09
N VAL A 306 1.49 -5.50 7.42
CA VAL A 306 1.90 -4.23 8.04
C VAL A 306 0.66 -3.51 8.57
N GLY A 307 0.72 -3.10 9.84
CA GLY A 307 -0.39 -2.45 10.53
C GLY A 307 -1.44 -3.41 11.11
N ALA A 308 -1.13 -4.71 11.15
CA ALA A 308 -1.82 -5.66 12.03
C ALA A 308 -1.63 -5.23 13.49
N ILE A 309 -2.73 -5.17 14.23
CA ILE A 309 -2.72 -4.78 15.64
C ILE A 309 -2.68 -6.05 16.48
N ASP A 310 -1.92 -6.05 17.57
CA ASP A 310 -1.97 -7.12 18.55
C ASP A 310 -3.36 -7.17 19.21
N MET A 311 -4.07 -8.27 18.99
CA MET A 311 -5.43 -8.51 19.50
C MET A 311 -5.44 -9.47 20.69
N ASN A 312 -4.30 -9.77 21.30
CA ASN A 312 -4.22 -10.64 22.48
C ASN A 312 -5.11 -10.15 23.63
N GLY A 313 -5.14 -8.83 23.88
CA GLY A 313 -6.01 -8.24 24.90
C GLY A 313 -7.51 -8.40 24.58
N ALA A 314 -7.89 -8.15 23.32
CA ALA A 314 -9.27 -8.30 22.87
C ALA A 314 -9.72 -9.78 22.86
N SER A 315 -8.83 -10.69 22.45
CA SER A 315 -9.06 -12.13 22.51
C SER A 315 -9.22 -12.60 23.96
N THR A 316 -8.38 -12.14 24.88
CA THR A 316 -8.51 -12.42 26.32
C THR A 316 -9.86 -11.94 26.86
N PHE A 317 -10.30 -10.75 26.44
CA PHE A 317 -11.62 -10.23 26.82
C PHE A 317 -12.75 -11.10 26.26
N ILE A 318 -12.73 -11.44 24.97
CA ILE A 318 -13.77 -12.25 24.32
C ILE A 318 -13.79 -13.66 24.91
N THR A 319 -12.65 -14.30 25.13
CA THR A 319 -12.54 -15.60 25.78
C THR A 319 -13.06 -15.55 27.22
N SER A 320 -12.77 -14.50 27.99
CA SER A 320 -13.34 -14.31 29.33
C SER A 320 -14.87 -14.14 29.28
N LEU A 321 -15.40 -13.37 28.33
CA LEU A 321 -16.84 -13.25 28.12
C LEU A 321 -17.46 -14.59 27.69
N TRP A 322 -16.73 -15.36 26.89
CA TRP A 322 -17.15 -16.67 26.43
C TRP A 322 -17.25 -17.68 27.58
N THR A 323 -16.30 -17.65 28.54
CA THR A 323 -16.41 -18.45 29.78
C THR A 323 -17.67 -18.09 30.56
N LEU A 324 -17.99 -16.80 30.69
CA LEU A 324 -19.19 -16.33 31.37
C LEU A 324 -20.47 -16.80 30.67
N ILE A 325 -20.47 -16.80 29.34
CA ILE A 325 -21.59 -17.31 28.53
C ILE A 325 -21.86 -18.79 28.84
N PHE A 326 -20.82 -19.63 28.92
CA PHE A 326 -21.00 -21.04 29.27
C PHE A 326 -21.51 -21.24 30.70
N LEU A 327 -21.08 -20.41 31.66
CA LEU A 327 -21.63 -20.44 33.02
C LEU A 327 -23.12 -20.06 33.05
N ILE A 328 -23.52 -19.06 32.25
CA ILE A 328 -24.93 -18.69 32.10
C ILE A 328 -25.73 -19.83 31.46
N GLN A 329 -25.18 -20.53 30.45
CA GLN A 329 -25.81 -21.70 29.86
C GLN A 329 -26.01 -22.83 30.88
N GLY A 330 -24.99 -23.12 31.70
CA GLY A 330 -25.09 -24.08 32.81
C GLY A 330 -26.19 -23.70 33.80
N TYR A 331 -26.28 -22.41 34.17
CA TYR A 331 -27.34 -21.89 35.04
C TYR A 331 -28.73 -22.03 34.42
N ILE A 332 -28.89 -21.75 33.12
CA ILE A 332 -30.17 -21.90 32.42
C ILE A 332 -30.62 -23.37 32.43
N VAL A 333 -29.69 -24.29 32.15
CA VAL A 333 -29.95 -25.74 32.18
C VAL A 333 -30.44 -26.18 33.56
N GLU A 334 -29.76 -25.77 34.63
CA GLU A 334 -30.15 -26.09 36.01
C GLU A 334 -31.49 -25.47 36.41
N SER A 335 -31.75 -24.24 35.97
CA SER A 335 -33.01 -23.53 36.24
C SER A 335 -34.21 -24.23 35.58
N ILE A 336 -34.04 -24.70 34.34
CA ILE A 336 -35.08 -25.42 33.60
C ILE A 336 -35.27 -26.84 34.18
N ALA A 337 -34.19 -27.55 34.50
CA ALA A 337 -34.26 -28.87 35.14
C ALA A 337 -34.91 -28.84 36.54
N GLY A 338 -34.67 -27.76 37.30
CA GLY A 338 -35.31 -27.52 38.59
C GLY A 338 -36.80 -27.22 38.47
N ALA A 339 -37.23 -26.53 37.42
CA ALA A 339 -38.63 -26.19 37.18
C ALA A 339 -39.48 -27.44 36.87
N ASP A 340 -38.96 -28.37 36.07
CA ASP A 340 -39.67 -29.61 35.64
C ASP A 340 -39.97 -30.57 36.81
N ASN A 341 -39.14 -30.55 37.86
CA ASN A 341 -39.38 -31.34 39.08
C ASN A 341 -40.44 -30.71 40.01
N SER A 342 -40.82 -29.45 39.81
CA SER A 342 -41.76 -28.70 40.66
C SER A 342 -43.15 -28.60 40.00
N ASN A 343 -43.79 -29.76 39.83
CA ASN A 343 -44.97 -30.01 39.00
C ASN A 343 -46.28 -29.23 39.28
N HIS A 344 -46.32 -28.12 40.05
CA HIS A 344 -47.62 -27.56 40.46
C HIS A 344 -47.85 -26.06 40.56
N LEU A 345 -46.92 -25.14 40.23
CA LEU A 345 -47.21 -23.72 40.52
C LEU A 345 -46.99 -22.64 39.45
N PHE A 346 -46.58 -22.95 38.22
CA PHE A 346 -46.09 -21.86 37.37
C PHE A 346 -46.53 -21.92 35.91
N LYS A 347 -47.82 -21.64 35.68
CA LYS A 347 -48.39 -21.39 34.35
C LYS A 347 -48.10 -19.96 33.82
N SER A 348 -47.48 -19.10 34.63
CA SER A 348 -46.98 -17.77 34.22
C SER A 348 -45.50 -17.76 33.82
N VAL A 349 -44.81 -18.91 33.91
CA VAL A 349 -43.37 -19.08 33.63
C VAL A 349 -43.10 -19.58 32.21
N ASP A 350 -44.13 -19.95 31.44
CA ASP A 350 -43.97 -20.39 30.05
C ASP A 350 -43.27 -19.31 29.17
N ASN A 351 -43.51 -18.03 29.44
CA ASN A 351 -42.82 -16.94 28.74
C ASN A 351 -41.37 -16.75 29.19
N GLU A 352 -41.06 -16.99 30.46
CA GLU A 352 -39.69 -16.89 31.00
C GLU A 352 -38.83 -18.08 30.54
N VAL A 353 -39.38 -19.30 30.57
CA VAL A 353 -38.70 -20.50 30.05
C VAL A 353 -38.47 -20.40 28.55
N ARG A 354 -39.46 -19.88 27.79
CA ARG A 354 -39.27 -19.63 26.35
C ARG A 354 -38.18 -18.57 26.10
N SER A 355 -38.14 -17.50 26.89
CA SER A 355 -37.08 -16.47 26.82
C SER A 355 -35.69 -17.07 27.10
N MET A 356 -35.56 -17.86 28.17
CA MET A 356 -34.30 -18.52 28.55
C MET A 356 -33.83 -19.51 27.48
N ALA A 357 -34.75 -20.24 26.84
CA ALA A 357 -34.40 -21.14 25.74
C ALA A 357 -33.86 -20.39 24.51
N TRP A 358 -34.43 -19.24 24.14
CA TRP A 358 -33.90 -18.40 23.06
C TRP A 358 -32.49 -17.88 23.37
N VAL A 359 -32.27 -17.41 24.60
CA VAL A 359 -30.95 -16.95 25.07
C VAL A 359 -29.93 -18.09 25.05
N TYR A 360 -30.31 -19.28 25.50
CA TYR A 360 -29.46 -20.47 25.46
C TYR A 360 -29.01 -20.81 24.03
N TRP A 361 -29.95 -20.88 23.09
CA TRP A 361 -29.65 -21.18 21.69
C TRP A 361 -28.80 -20.10 21.04
N PHE A 362 -29.06 -18.83 21.32
CA PHE A 362 -28.21 -17.72 20.87
C PHE A 362 -26.75 -17.94 21.30
N PHE A 363 -26.51 -18.31 22.56
CA PHE A 363 -25.17 -18.60 23.06
C PHE A 363 -24.53 -19.85 22.46
N VAL A 364 -25.32 -20.90 22.16
CA VAL A 364 -24.84 -22.06 21.41
C VAL A 364 -24.40 -21.62 20.01
N TYR A 365 -25.24 -20.91 19.26
CA TYR A 365 -24.87 -20.41 17.92
C TYR A 365 -23.64 -19.49 17.96
N TYR A 366 -23.56 -18.58 18.94
CA TYR A 366 -22.40 -17.71 19.14
C TYR A 366 -21.11 -18.50 19.36
N SER A 367 -21.14 -19.54 20.21
CA SER A 367 -19.98 -20.39 20.48
C SER A 367 -19.54 -21.18 19.25
N GLY A 368 -20.50 -21.73 18.49
CA GLY A 368 -20.19 -22.41 17.23
C GLY A 368 -19.61 -21.46 16.18
N ALA A 369 -20.13 -20.24 16.09
CA ALA A 369 -19.61 -19.20 15.21
C ALA A 369 -18.17 -18.79 15.58
N LEU A 370 -17.85 -18.66 16.88
CA LEU A 370 -16.48 -18.39 17.34
C LEU A 370 -15.50 -19.51 16.98
N VAL A 371 -15.90 -20.78 17.17
CA VAL A 371 -15.06 -21.92 16.77
C VAL A 371 -14.82 -21.92 15.25
N LEU A 372 -15.86 -21.67 14.45
CA LEU A 372 -15.72 -21.53 13.00
C LEU A 372 -14.84 -20.34 12.61
N PHE A 373 -14.96 -19.23 13.32
CA PHE A 373 -14.16 -18.02 13.11
C PHE A 373 -12.67 -18.28 13.33
N CYS A 374 -12.30 -19.14 14.28
CA CYS A 374 -10.91 -19.52 14.52
C CYS A 374 -10.28 -20.36 13.39
N PHE A 375 -11.06 -20.86 12.42
CA PHE A 375 -10.50 -21.46 11.21
C PHE A 375 -10.02 -20.43 10.17
N LEU A 376 -10.48 -19.18 10.26
CA LEU A 376 -10.20 -18.13 9.27
C LEU A 376 -8.69 -17.92 8.99
N PRO A 377 -7.79 -17.93 10.00
CA PRO A 377 -6.35 -17.78 9.76
C PRO A 377 -5.75 -18.80 8.80
N PHE A 378 -6.25 -20.05 8.84
CA PHE A 378 -5.72 -21.16 8.06
C PHE A 378 -6.15 -21.16 6.59
N PHE A 379 -7.16 -20.36 6.22
CA PHE A 379 -7.59 -20.20 4.83
C PHE A 379 -6.88 -19.03 4.11
N SER A 380 -6.03 -18.28 4.82
CA SER A 380 -5.22 -17.19 4.24
C SER A 380 -3.87 -17.70 3.71
N LYS A 381 -3.21 -16.93 2.82
CA LYS A 381 -1.93 -17.26 2.16
C LYS A 381 -0.93 -17.94 3.11
N SER A 382 -0.12 -18.87 2.59
CA SER A 382 0.85 -19.64 3.38
C SER A 382 1.87 -18.71 4.06
N SER A 383 2.24 -19.03 5.30
CA SER A 383 3.08 -18.15 6.13
C SER A 383 4.54 -18.11 5.68
N GLU A 384 5.05 -19.19 5.06
CA GLU A 384 6.42 -19.28 4.57
C GLU A 384 6.67 -18.39 3.35
N GLU A 385 5.77 -18.42 2.34
CA GLU A 385 5.83 -17.50 1.19
C GLU A 385 5.67 -16.04 1.64
N GLN A 386 4.83 -15.80 2.66
CA GLN A 386 4.65 -14.47 3.22
C GLN A 386 5.92 -13.95 3.92
N LYS A 387 6.72 -14.81 4.54
CA LYS A 387 7.89 -14.41 5.33
C LYS A 387 9.07 -13.97 4.47
N GLU A 388 9.33 -14.68 3.37
CA GLU A 388 10.40 -14.33 2.42
C GLU A 388 10.08 -13.02 1.69
N ASP A 389 8.82 -12.85 1.26
CA ASP A 389 8.33 -11.57 0.76
C ASP A 389 8.30 -10.48 1.85
N PHE A 390 8.04 -10.84 3.12
CA PHE A 390 7.90 -9.86 4.21
C PHE A 390 9.19 -9.12 4.50
N GLU A 391 10.35 -9.78 4.62
CA GLU A 391 11.54 -9.10 5.14
C GLU A 391 11.96 -7.91 4.26
N SER A 392 11.88 -8.08 2.94
CA SER A 392 12.23 -7.03 2.00
C SER A 392 11.08 -6.04 1.74
N VAL A 393 9.85 -6.53 1.57
CA VAL A 393 8.69 -5.66 1.32
C VAL A 393 8.33 -4.85 2.57
N ALA A 394 8.56 -5.37 3.77
CA ALA A 394 8.38 -4.62 5.00
C ALA A 394 9.31 -3.41 5.05
N SER A 395 10.57 -3.53 4.62
CA SER A 395 11.48 -2.38 4.56
C SER A 395 11.04 -1.33 3.53
N SER A 396 10.54 -1.75 2.36
CA SER A 396 9.92 -0.85 1.38
C SER A 396 8.69 -0.14 1.96
N CYS A 397 7.81 -0.89 2.64
CA CYS A 397 6.62 -0.37 3.29
C CYS A 397 6.95 0.57 4.45
N GLU A 398 7.94 0.26 5.27
CA GLU A 398 8.43 1.12 6.34
C GLU A 398 8.91 2.45 5.79
N THR A 399 9.73 2.40 4.73
CA THR A 399 10.26 3.60 4.08
C THR A 399 9.14 4.45 3.50
N TYR A 400 8.20 3.84 2.77
CA TYR A 400 7.04 4.53 2.20
C TYR A 400 6.10 5.12 3.28
N LEU A 401 5.74 4.34 4.31
CA LEU A 401 4.88 4.82 5.41
C LEU A 401 5.54 5.97 6.17
N THR A 402 6.87 5.92 6.33
CA THR A 402 7.65 7.02 6.90
C THR A 402 7.54 8.28 6.04
N ILE A 403 7.78 8.17 4.73
CA ILE A 403 7.63 9.30 3.79
C ILE A 403 6.21 9.87 3.85
N LYS A 404 5.19 9.00 3.83
CA LYS A 404 3.78 9.39 3.87
C LYS A 404 3.41 10.10 5.17
N ASN A 405 3.78 9.54 6.32
CA ASN A 405 3.48 10.14 7.63
C ASN A 405 4.20 11.47 7.83
N LEU A 406 5.46 11.59 7.39
CA LEU A 406 6.20 12.84 7.44
C LEU A 406 5.66 13.88 6.46
N THR A 407 5.19 13.46 5.28
CA THR A 407 4.47 14.32 4.32
C THR A 407 3.18 14.86 4.95
N ASN A 408 2.35 13.99 5.50
CA ASN A 408 1.10 14.38 6.17
C ASN A 408 1.36 15.33 7.36
N LEU A 409 2.43 15.08 8.12
CA LEU A 409 2.87 15.95 9.20
C LEU A 409 3.30 17.32 8.68
N GLN A 410 4.09 17.37 7.60
CA GLN A 410 4.53 18.61 6.97
C GLN A 410 3.34 19.40 6.42
N ASP A 411 2.45 18.76 5.67
CA ASP A 411 1.28 19.41 5.04
C ASP A 411 0.33 19.99 6.09
N ARG A 412 0.06 19.24 7.17
CA ARG A 412 -0.76 19.75 8.29
C ARG A 412 -0.04 20.85 9.06
N THR A 413 1.27 20.76 9.27
CA THR A 413 2.07 21.83 9.89
C THR A 413 1.98 23.11 9.06
N THR A 414 2.12 23.00 7.74
CA THR A 414 1.99 24.11 6.80
C THR A 414 0.58 24.70 6.85
N ALA A 415 -0.47 23.87 6.83
CA ALA A 415 -1.85 24.33 6.92
C ALA A 415 -2.13 25.08 8.22
N VAL A 416 -1.64 24.58 9.36
CA VAL A 416 -1.80 25.22 10.67
C VAL A 416 -1.05 26.57 10.73
N LEU A 417 0.19 26.61 10.26
CA LEU A 417 1.02 27.84 10.31
C LEU A 417 0.54 28.91 9.34
N THR A 418 0.02 28.50 8.17
CA THR A 418 -0.53 29.42 7.17
C THR A 418 -1.97 29.83 7.46
N ASN A 419 -2.58 29.35 8.55
CA ASN A 419 -4.02 29.51 8.84
C ASN A 419 -4.88 29.09 7.63
N GLU A 420 -4.68 27.86 7.13
CA GLU A 420 -5.35 27.30 5.96
C GLU A 420 -5.14 28.13 4.67
N GLY A 421 -3.92 28.66 4.49
CA GLY A 421 -3.56 29.46 3.31
C GLY A 421 -3.89 30.95 3.40
N ALA A 422 -4.27 31.47 4.57
CA ALA A 422 -4.46 32.90 4.78
C ALA A 422 -3.14 33.69 4.88
N LYS A 423 -2.01 33.01 5.16
CA LYS A 423 -0.65 33.57 5.14
C LYS A 423 0.19 32.90 4.06
N ASP A 424 1.22 33.61 3.60
CA ASP A 424 2.14 33.12 2.58
C ASP A 424 2.92 31.86 3.04
N ALA A 425 3.11 30.91 2.13
CA ALA A 425 3.75 29.61 2.36
C ALA A 425 5.20 29.76 2.84
N THR A 426 5.85 30.86 2.46
CA THR A 426 7.19 31.26 2.90
C THR A 426 7.34 31.32 4.43
N THR A 427 6.25 31.61 5.15
CA THR A 427 6.24 31.64 6.62
C THR A 427 6.47 30.27 7.26
N ALA A 428 6.14 29.19 6.55
CA ALA A 428 6.25 27.82 7.07
C ALA A 428 7.62 27.19 6.80
N TYR A 429 8.39 27.68 5.81
CA TYR A 429 9.66 27.06 5.38
C TYR A 429 10.72 26.87 6.49
N PRO A 430 10.94 27.80 7.43
CA PRO A 430 11.92 27.59 8.51
C PRO A 430 11.53 26.43 9.43
N ILE A 431 10.24 26.28 9.72
CA ILE A 431 9.72 25.19 10.57
C ILE A 431 9.76 23.87 9.80
N ILE A 432 9.44 23.88 8.51
CA ILE A 432 9.54 22.69 7.63
C ILE A 432 10.98 22.22 7.55
N ARG A 433 11.96 23.11 7.34
CA ARG A 433 13.37 22.74 7.31
C ARG A 433 13.81 22.10 8.63
N ARG A 434 13.42 22.67 9.77
CA ARG A 434 13.70 22.09 11.09
C ARG A 434 13.03 20.73 11.29
N LEU A 435 11.80 20.55 10.82
CA LEU A 435 11.09 19.27 10.87
C LEU A 435 11.87 18.19 10.12
N ARG A 436 12.36 18.50 8.92
CA ARG A 436 13.17 17.59 8.12
C ARG A 436 14.52 17.28 8.75
N GLN A 437 15.21 18.29 9.31
CA GLN A 437 16.45 18.07 10.06
C GLN A 437 16.23 17.14 11.25
N GLN A 438 15.14 17.33 12.00
CA GLN A 438 14.79 16.44 13.10
C GLN A 438 14.45 15.02 12.60
N ALA A 439 13.81 14.88 11.44
CA ALA A 439 13.57 13.57 10.83
C ALA A 439 14.87 12.84 10.49
N ILE A 440 15.84 13.52 9.87
CA ILE A 440 17.17 12.93 9.63
C ILE A 440 17.84 12.53 10.94
N HIS A 441 17.68 13.28 12.03
CA HIS A 441 18.28 12.91 13.32
C HIS A 441 17.60 11.73 14.03
N GLN A 442 16.27 11.60 13.91
CA GLN A 442 15.51 10.55 14.61
C GLN A 442 15.54 9.20 13.88
N LEU A 443 15.72 9.19 12.55
CA LEU A 443 15.79 7.95 11.78
C LEU A 443 17.07 7.17 12.08
N GLN A 444 16.99 5.84 12.05
CA GLN A 444 18.18 5.01 12.15
C GLN A 444 19.00 5.10 10.87
N THR A 445 20.26 4.67 10.95
CA THR A 445 21.16 4.72 9.80
C THR A 445 20.64 3.84 8.66
N ASN A 446 20.12 2.66 8.98
CA ASN A 446 19.57 1.76 7.98
C ASN A 446 18.37 2.40 7.28
N ASP A 447 17.43 2.99 8.02
CA ASP A 447 16.22 3.63 7.48
C ASP A 447 16.55 4.79 6.53
N ILE A 448 17.63 5.53 6.80
CA ILE A 448 18.08 6.63 5.91
C ILE A 448 18.67 6.08 4.61
N ILE A 449 19.43 5.00 4.69
CA ILE A 449 19.97 4.34 3.50
C ILE A 449 18.81 3.73 2.69
N SER A 450 17.84 3.10 3.35
CA SER A 450 16.61 2.59 2.73
C SER A 450 15.82 3.74 2.10
N TYR A 451 15.69 4.88 2.77
CA TYR A 451 15.10 6.09 2.19
C TYR A 451 15.82 6.53 0.91
N ALA A 452 17.16 6.60 0.92
CA ALA A 452 17.95 7.04 -0.23
C ALA A 452 17.77 6.10 -1.44
N LEU A 453 17.83 4.79 -1.20
CA LEU A 453 17.65 3.75 -2.22
C LEU A 453 16.19 3.72 -2.74
N TYR A 454 15.21 3.92 -1.85
CA TYR A 454 13.81 3.99 -2.24
C TYR A 454 13.53 5.23 -3.09
N VAL A 455 14.09 6.39 -2.74
CA VAL A 455 14.01 7.60 -3.57
C VAL A 455 14.63 7.37 -4.93
N LEU A 456 15.81 6.75 -5.02
CA LEU A 456 16.42 6.36 -6.29
C LEU A 456 15.50 5.47 -7.13
N ALA A 457 14.86 4.48 -6.51
CA ALA A 457 13.96 3.60 -7.23
C ALA A 457 12.75 4.35 -7.81
N LEU A 458 12.21 5.33 -7.07
CA LEU A 458 11.08 6.15 -7.52
C LEU A 458 11.40 7.04 -8.73
N TYR A 459 12.68 7.27 -9.10
CA TYR A 459 13.01 8.03 -10.31
C TYR A 459 12.48 7.39 -11.60
N THR A 460 12.18 6.09 -11.58
CA THR A 460 11.58 5.38 -12.73
C THR A 460 10.06 5.59 -12.83
N TYR A 461 9.43 6.17 -11.81
CA TYR A 461 7.99 6.41 -11.78
C TYR A 461 7.65 7.88 -12.03
N ASP A 462 6.80 8.13 -13.02
CA ASP A 462 6.27 9.46 -13.29
C ASP A 462 4.92 9.67 -12.58
N PHE A 463 4.93 10.52 -11.54
CA PHE A 463 3.73 10.88 -10.77
C PHE A 463 2.70 11.70 -11.56
N PHE A 464 3.08 12.29 -12.71
CA PHE A 464 2.17 13.09 -13.53
C PHE A 464 1.35 12.24 -14.50
N THR A 465 1.96 11.18 -15.04
CA THR A 465 1.32 10.26 -15.99
C THR A 465 0.84 8.96 -15.34
N GLY A 466 1.41 8.59 -14.18
CA GLY A 466 1.14 7.31 -13.52
C GLY A 466 1.86 6.13 -14.19
N GLU A 467 2.88 6.40 -14.99
CA GLU A 467 3.60 5.41 -15.79
C GLU A 467 5.01 5.16 -15.24
N VAL A 468 5.52 3.96 -15.50
CA VAL A 468 6.89 3.54 -15.23
C VAL A 468 7.57 3.34 -16.58
N ASP A 469 8.61 4.13 -16.87
CA ASP A 469 9.33 4.12 -18.16
C ASP A 469 8.39 4.18 -19.41
N GLY A 470 7.30 4.96 -19.31
CA GLY A 470 6.29 5.10 -20.39
C GLY A 470 5.30 3.94 -20.50
N VAL A 471 5.21 3.09 -19.48
CA VAL A 471 4.26 1.96 -19.39
C VAL A 471 3.39 2.13 -18.15
N ALA A 472 2.07 2.02 -18.31
CA ALA A 472 1.15 2.00 -17.18
C ALA A 472 1.45 0.83 -16.22
N ILE A 473 1.35 1.09 -14.91
CA ILE A 473 1.64 0.08 -13.86
C ILE A 473 0.89 -1.24 -14.07
N GLU A 474 -0.32 -1.20 -14.64
CA GLU A 474 -1.17 -2.38 -14.87
C GLU A 474 -0.59 -3.36 -15.91
N ASP A 475 0.17 -2.84 -16.86
CA ASP A 475 0.72 -3.61 -17.97
C ASP A 475 2.16 -4.06 -17.73
N LEU A 476 2.80 -3.64 -16.64
CA LEU A 476 4.14 -4.11 -16.23
C LEU A 476 4.21 -5.64 -16.14
N LYS A 477 3.14 -6.30 -15.68
CA LYS A 477 3.06 -7.77 -15.59
C LYS A 477 3.17 -8.47 -16.95
N LYS A 478 2.69 -7.84 -18.03
CA LYS A 478 2.74 -8.42 -19.38
C LYS A 478 4.10 -8.22 -20.02
N ASN A 479 4.76 -7.10 -19.72
CA ASN A 479 6.04 -6.75 -20.32
C ASN A 479 7.24 -7.50 -19.70
N HIS A 480 7.18 -7.92 -18.44
CA HIS A 480 8.23 -8.78 -17.85
C HIS A 480 8.33 -10.19 -18.49
N ALA A 481 7.29 -10.65 -19.20
CA ALA A 481 7.29 -11.94 -19.88
C ALA A 481 7.94 -11.90 -21.29
N GLU A 482 8.18 -10.71 -21.82
CA GLU A 482 8.94 -10.51 -23.05
C GLU A 482 10.34 -10.07 -22.66
N GLU A 483 11.33 -10.97 -22.77
CA GLU A 483 12.77 -10.64 -22.71
C GLU A 483 13.06 -9.54 -23.74
N LYS A 484 12.93 -8.28 -23.34
CA LYS A 484 13.31 -7.16 -24.20
C LYS A 484 14.83 -7.11 -24.27
N GLU A 485 15.31 -6.96 -25.51
CA GLU A 485 16.70 -6.80 -25.92
C GLU A 485 17.46 -5.80 -25.01
N GLN A 486 18.74 -6.06 -24.78
CA GLN A 486 19.67 -5.25 -23.97
C GLN A 486 19.44 -3.73 -24.16
N TYR A 487 18.77 -3.13 -23.18
CA TYR A 487 18.67 -1.67 -23.11
C TYR A 487 19.99 -1.11 -22.60
N GLN A 488 20.62 -0.27 -23.42
CA GLN A 488 21.72 0.56 -22.97
C GLN A 488 21.24 1.46 -21.83
N LEU A 489 21.84 1.28 -20.66
CA LEU A 489 21.49 2.01 -19.46
C LEU A 489 22.01 3.45 -19.57
N MET A 490 21.09 4.42 -19.44
CA MET A 490 21.40 5.84 -19.40
C MET A 490 21.52 6.32 -17.95
N PRO A 491 22.49 7.19 -17.63
CA PRO A 491 22.62 7.71 -16.26
C PRO A 491 21.41 8.57 -15.94
N ILE A 492 21.02 8.63 -14.66
CA ILE A 492 19.95 9.55 -14.23
C ILE A 492 20.43 10.98 -14.48
N ASN A 493 19.73 11.67 -15.37
CA ASN A 493 19.94 13.08 -15.65
C ASN A 493 19.03 13.92 -14.74
N GLN A 494 19.61 14.61 -13.77
CA GLN A 494 18.85 15.41 -12.81
C GLN A 494 18.19 16.63 -13.50
N GLU A 495 18.82 17.18 -14.55
CA GLU A 495 18.30 18.35 -15.29
C GLU A 495 17.07 18.01 -16.13
N MET A 496 16.99 16.79 -16.70
CA MET A 496 15.83 16.37 -17.49
C MET A 496 14.66 15.89 -16.62
N SER A 497 14.89 15.62 -15.34
CA SER A 497 13.85 15.21 -14.42
C SER A 497 13.12 16.45 -13.86
N TYR A 498 12.22 17.01 -14.67
CA TYR A 498 11.57 18.31 -14.44
C TYR A 498 10.94 18.51 -13.04
N TYR A 499 10.67 17.43 -12.30
CA TYR A 499 9.98 17.49 -11.02
C TYR A 499 10.82 17.06 -9.80
N TRP A 500 11.90 16.27 -9.95
CA TRP A 500 12.72 15.86 -8.79
C TRP A 500 13.65 16.97 -8.29
N ASP A 501 14.00 17.93 -9.15
CA ASP A 501 14.72 19.15 -8.74
C ASP A 501 13.77 20.28 -8.29
N SER A 502 12.46 20.07 -8.38
CA SER A 502 11.51 21.12 -8.09
C SER A 502 11.46 21.47 -6.60
N THR A 503 11.15 22.73 -6.33
CA THR A 503 10.97 23.25 -4.97
C THR A 503 9.49 23.23 -4.58
N ILE A 504 9.21 23.20 -3.28
CA ILE A 504 7.85 23.31 -2.77
C ILE A 504 7.18 24.57 -3.34
N GLY A 505 5.98 24.42 -3.89
CA GLY A 505 5.23 25.51 -4.54
C GLY A 505 5.61 25.79 -5.99
N ALA A 506 6.51 25.00 -6.60
CA ALA A 506 6.83 25.11 -8.01
C ALA A 506 5.67 24.68 -8.91
N VAL A 507 5.45 25.44 -9.99
CA VAL A 507 4.45 25.13 -11.01
C VAL A 507 5.17 24.76 -12.30
N VAL A 508 4.91 23.55 -12.79
CA VAL A 508 5.38 23.02 -14.09
C VAL A 508 4.21 22.92 -15.06
N GLU A 509 4.50 22.64 -16.34
CA GLU A 509 3.50 22.53 -17.42
C GLU A 509 2.35 21.54 -17.09
N GLY A 510 2.63 20.54 -16.25
CA GLY A 510 1.65 19.57 -15.73
C GLY A 510 0.78 20.05 -14.55
N GLY A 511 1.16 21.10 -13.81
CA GLY A 511 0.47 21.57 -12.61
C GLY A 511 1.41 21.95 -11.45
N ASN A 512 0.85 22.16 -10.25
CA ASN A 512 1.68 22.33 -9.05
C ASN A 512 2.28 20.98 -8.65
N VAL A 513 3.59 20.91 -8.48
CA VAL A 513 4.29 19.67 -8.12
C VAL A 513 3.82 19.12 -6.77
N ASP A 514 3.44 20.01 -5.84
CA ASP A 514 2.95 19.63 -4.51
C ASP A 514 1.70 18.73 -4.56
N ASP A 515 0.92 18.82 -5.64
CA ASP A 515 -0.30 18.02 -5.82
C ASP A 515 0.00 16.60 -6.34
N ALA A 516 1.12 16.40 -7.03
CA ALA A 516 1.51 15.12 -7.63
C ALA A 516 2.49 14.33 -6.76
N ILE A 517 3.48 14.99 -6.18
CA ILE A 517 4.58 14.34 -5.46
C ILE A 517 4.38 14.48 -3.95
N PRO A 518 4.80 13.51 -3.13
CA PRO A 518 4.89 13.71 -1.69
C PRO A 518 5.74 14.95 -1.38
N SER A 519 5.17 15.94 -0.70
CA SER A 519 5.81 17.23 -0.45
C SER A 519 7.13 17.11 0.32
N PHE A 520 7.33 16.00 1.05
CA PHE A 520 8.55 15.69 1.79
C PHE A 520 9.75 15.30 0.90
N LEU A 521 9.50 14.90 -0.36
CA LEU A 521 10.54 14.60 -1.35
C LEU A 521 11.04 15.86 -2.08
N LEU A 522 10.23 16.91 -2.14
CA LEU A 522 10.54 18.17 -2.84
C LEU A 522 11.58 19.00 -2.11
N ARG A 523 12.36 19.81 -2.82
CA ARG A 523 13.37 20.68 -2.20
C ARG A 523 12.73 21.82 -1.42
N VAL A 524 13.25 22.10 -0.21
CA VAL A 524 12.87 23.32 0.53
C VAL A 524 13.74 24.46 0.01
N PRO A 525 13.16 25.60 -0.42
CA PRO A 525 13.95 26.76 -0.84
C PRO A 525 14.98 27.15 0.23
N SER A 526 16.24 27.43 -0.14
CA SER A 526 17.27 27.86 0.81
C SER A 526 17.01 29.28 1.33
N GLU A 527 17.50 29.59 2.55
CA GLU A 527 17.51 30.96 3.08
C GLU A 527 18.59 31.83 2.43
N ASN A 528 19.62 31.22 1.84
CA ASN A 528 20.71 31.91 1.16
C ASN A 528 20.60 31.64 -0.34
N GLU A 529 20.43 32.69 -1.16
CA GLU A 529 20.39 32.59 -2.62
C GLU A 529 21.71 32.02 -3.22
N GLU A 530 22.83 32.14 -2.49
CA GLU A 530 24.15 31.58 -2.88
C GLU A 530 24.27 30.06 -2.67
N GLU A 531 23.34 29.43 -1.94
CA GLU A 531 23.29 27.97 -1.73
C GLU A 531 22.35 27.25 -2.70
N ASN A 532 21.75 27.97 -3.66
CA ASN A 532 21.10 27.37 -4.83
C ASN A 532 22.19 26.84 -5.77
N VAL A 533 22.93 25.84 -5.30
CA VAL A 533 23.85 25.05 -6.11
C VAL A 533 22.98 24.36 -7.15
N THR A 534 23.15 24.73 -8.41
CA THR A 534 22.58 24.00 -9.53
C THR A 534 22.93 22.52 -9.33
N PRO A 535 21.94 21.62 -9.27
CA PRO A 535 22.21 20.21 -9.10
C PRO A 535 23.23 19.73 -10.16
N PRO A 536 24.08 18.76 -9.82
CA PRO A 536 24.95 18.16 -10.81
C PRO A 536 24.09 17.58 -11.94
N LYS A 537 24.55 17.75 -13.19
CA LYS A 537 23.85 17.28 -14.39
C LYS A 537 23.48 15.79 -14.34
N GLU A 538 24.39 14.98 -13.80
CA GLU A 538 24.20 13.54 -13.60
C GLU A 538 24.14 13.19 -12.11
N MET A 539 23.29 12.23 -11.77
CA MET A 539 23.15 11.74 -10.42
C MET A 539 24.29 10.77 -10.05
N THR A 540 24.86 11.00 -8.88
CA THR A 540 25.87 10.14 -8.24
C THR A 540 25.30 9.64 -6.93
N LEU A 541 25.95 8.64 -6.32
CA LEU A 541 25.54 8.14 -5.00
C LEU A 541 25.57 9.27 -3.96
N PHE A 542 26.55 10.17 -4.05
CA PHE A 542 26.72 11.29 -3.13
C PHE A 542 25.77 12.46 -3.40
N SER A 543 25.29 12.65 -4.62
CA SER A 543 24.37 13.75 -4.96
C SER A 543 22.89 13.44 -4.71
N ILE A 544 22.56 12.27 -4.16
CA ILE A 544 21.17 11.90 -3.85
C ILE A 544 20.58 12.88 -2.83
N PRO A 545 19.42 13.50 -3.11
CA PRO A 545 18.76 14.40 -2.18
C PRO A 545 18.09 13.61 -1.05
N ILE A 546 18.52 13.87 0.18
CA ILE A 546 17.92 13.33 1.40
C ILE A 546 16.99 14.39 2.00
N MET A 547 15.69 14.07 2.01
CA MET A 547 14.62 14.94 2.49
C MET A 547 14.68 16.36 1.91
N GLY A 548 15.21 16.54 0.69
CA GLY A 548 15.30 17.85 0.02
C GLY A 548 16.06 18.95 0.79
N ILE A 549 16.93 18.58 1.75
CA ILE A 549 17.73 19.53 2.57
C ILE A 549 19.22 19.19 2.63
N HIS A 550 19.59 17.91 2.54
CA HIS A 550 20.99 17.46 2.54
C HIS A 550 21.23 16.47 1.40
N THR A 551 22.49 16.34 0.99
CA THR A 551 22.93 15.26 0.10
C THR A 551 23.23 14.00 0.91
N PHE A 552 23.22 12.84 0.27
CA PHE A 552 23.55 11.58 0.93
C PHE A 552 24.97 11.57 1.48
N GLU A 553 25.93 12.19 0.78
CA GLU A 553 27.29 12.40 1.26
C GLU A 553 27.35 13.11 2.62
N ASN A 554 26.59 14.21 2.77
CA ASN A 554 26.56 14.97 4.02
C ASN A 554 26.09 14.10 5.18
N VAL A 555 25.06 13.28 4.94
CA VAL A 555 24.47 12.42 5.97
C VAL A 555 25.38 11.24 6.31
N LEU A 556 26.01 10.60 5.32
CA LEU A 556 26.98 9.52 5.55
C LEU A 556 28.20 10.02 6.33
N THR A 557 28.70 11.20 5.96
CA THR A 557 29.85 11.85 6.64
C THR A 557 29.51 12.20 8.09
N GLU A 558 28.35 12.81 8.34
CA GLU A 558 27.91 13.15 9.69
C GLU A 558 27.73 11.92 10.59
N ARG A 559 27.20 10.84 10.01
CA ARG A 559 27.01 9.55 10.72
C ARG A 559 28.25 8.67 10.75
N LYS A 560 29.36 9.12 10.15
CA LYS A 560 30.64 8.39 10.06
C LYS A 560 30.51 7.01 9.41
N ILE A 561 29.65 6.89 8.41
CA ILE A 561 29.45 5.67 7.65
C ILE A 561 30.48 5.67 6.53
N THR A 562 31.42 4.75 6.59
CA THR A 562 32.51 4.61 5.60
C THR A 562 32.50 3.25 4.90
N ASP A 563 31.70 2.31 5.41
CA ASP A 563 31.62 0.95 4.88
C ASP A 563 30.48 0.80 3.87
N LEU A 564 30.82 0.29 2.67
CA LEU A 564 29.86 0.02 1.59
C LEU A 564 28.86 -1.08 1.95
N SER A 565 29.19 -1.96 2.90
CA SER A 565 28.29 -2.99 3.43
C SER A 565 27.00 -2.40 3.98
N SER A 566 27.02 -1.17 4.50
CA SER A 566 25.81 -0.50 5.01
C SER A 566 24.77 -0.26 3.90
N ILE A 567 25.22 -0.12 2.66
CA ILE A 567 24.37 0.07 1.48
C ILE A 567 24.05 -1.29 0.83
N TYR A 568 25.07 -2.15 0.69
CA TYR A 568 24.94 -3.44 0.02
C TYR A 568 24.13 -4.49 0.81
N ASP A 569 24.19 -4.45 2.15
CA ASP A 569 23.46 -5.35 3.05
C ASP A 569 22.22 -4.69 3.67
N ASN A 570 21.73 -3.60 3.06
CA ASN A 570 20.52 -2.92 3.52
C ASN A 570 19.28 -3.83 3.35
N GLN A 571 18.36 -3.79 4.33
CA GLN A 571 17.15 -4.63 4.35
C GLN A 571 16.17 -4.37 3.18
N LEU A 572 16.28 -3.21 2.54
CA LEU A 572 15.48 -2.87 1.36
C LEU A 572 15.93 -3.65 0.10
N VAL A 573 17.19 -4.08 0.06
CA VAL A 573 17.79 -4.76 -1.08
C VAL A 573 17.39 -6.23 -1.06
N GLN A 574 16.70 -6.68 -2.11
CA GLN A 574 16.24 -8.06 -2.26
C GLN A 574 17.33 -8.95 -2.85
N GLU A 575 17.77 -8.57 -4.04
CA GLU A 575 18.81 -9.25 -4.78
C GLU A 575 19.95 -8.26 -5.02
N LYS A 576 21.17 -8.78 -5.04
CA LYS A 576 22.37 -7.97 -5.21
C LYS A 576 23.37 -8.70 -6.06
N LYS A 577 23.97 -7.96 -6.99
CA LYS A 577 24.95 -8.50 -7.94
C LYS A 577 26.14 -7.57 -8.05
N ILE A 578 27.29 -8.14 -8.35
CA ILE A 578 28.52 -7.40 -8.59
C ILE A 578 28.95 -7.71 -10.00
N TYR A 579 29.36 -6.68 -10.72
CA TYR A 579 29.76 -6.77 -12.11
C TYR A 579 31.16 -6.22 -12.31
N LEU A 580 31.88 -6.81 -13.27
CA LEU A 580 33.20 -6.34 -13.72
C LEU A 580 33.11 -5.86 -15.17
N CYS A 581 33.82 -4.77 -15.46
CA CYS A 581 33.89 -4.23 -16.81
C CYS A 581 34.64 -5.18 -17.76
N GLN A 582 34.06 -5.45 -18.93
CA GLN A 582 34.70 -6.28 -19.97
C GLN A 582 35.77 -5.53 -20.76
N ASP A 583 35.71 -4.20 -20.79
CA ASP A 583 36.60 -3.40 -21.63
C ASP A 583 38.03 -3.40 -21.05
N LYS A 584 39.01 -3.68 -21.90
CA LYS A 584 40.43 -3.79 -21.51
C LYS A 584 41.01 -2.46 -21.03
N THR A 585 40.40 -1.35 -21.42
CA THR A 585 40.79 0.01 -21.02
C THR A 585 40.32 0.36 -19.61
N HIS A 586 39.23 -0.26 -19.15
CA HIS A 586 38.59 -0.03 -17.86
C HIS A 586 38.41 -1.32 -17.05
N ALA A 587 39.29 -2.30 -17.24
CA ALA A 587 39.14 -3.67 -16.71
C ALA A 587 39.04 -3.75 -15.18
N ASP A 588 39.49 -2.72 -14.47
CA ASP A 588 39.46 -2.65 -13.01
C ASP A 588 38.15 -2.04 -12.46
N LEU A 589 37.26 -1.55 -13.34
CA LEU A 589 36.03 -0.86 -12.95
C LEU A 589 34.96 -1.85 -12.48
N VAL A 590 34.41 -1.59 -11.30
CA VAL A 590 33.36 -2.41 -10.67
C VAL A 590 32.00 -1.71 -10.74
N CYS A 591 30.94 -2.49 -10.92
CA CYS A 591 29.56 -2.02 -10.77
C CYS A 591 28.82 -2.91 -9.76
N ILE A 592 27.91 -2.31 -8.99
CA ILE A 592 27.04 -3.00 -8.02
C ILE A 592 25.60 -2.80 -8.47
N GLY A 593 24.89 -3.90 -8.71
CA GLY A 593 23.45 -3.91 -8.92
C GLY A 593 22.72 -4.23 -7.62
N LEU A 594 21.71 -3.42 -7.30
CA LEU A 594 20.83 -3.58 -6.14
C LEU A 594 19.39 -3.66 -6.63
N GLU A 595 18.66 -4.71 -6.27
CA GLU A 595 17.25 -4.87 -6.60
C GLU A 595 16.36 -4.42 -5.45
N VAL A 596 15.38 -3.57 -5.75
CA VAL A 596 14.39 -3.07 -4.79
C VAL A 596 12.99 -3.31 -5.32
N LYS A 597 12.15 -3.98 -4.53
CA LYS A 597 10.73 -4.20 -4.84
C LYS A 597 9.88 -3.10 -4.23
N ILE A 598 9.29 -2.28 -5.09
CA ILE A 598 8.39 -1.17 -4.70
C ILE A 598 6.95 -1.67 -4.61
N MET A 599 6.53 -2.53 -5.55
CA MET A 599 5.22 -3.20 -5.55
C MET A 599 5.33 -4.64 -6.05
N GLU A 600 4.25 -5.43 -5.94
CA GLU A 600 4.21 -6.84 -6.34
C GLU A 600 4.70 -7.09 -7.79
N HIS A 601 4.47 -6.13 -8.69
CA HIS A 601 4.86 -6.19 -10.10
C HIS A 601 5.71 -4.98 -10.53
N TYR A 602 6.31 -4.28 -9.57
CA TYR A 602 7.17 -3.14 -9.83
C TYR A 602 8.48 -3.33 -9.05
N ILE A 603 9.46 -3.88 -9.76
CA ILE A 603 10.80 -4.16 -9.27
C ILE A 603 11.75 -3.21 -10.00
N VAL A 604 12.67 -2.62 -9.26
CA VAL A 604 13.61 -1.63 -9.77
C VAL A 604 15.03 -2.08 -9.47
N SER A 605 15.87 -2.09 -10.50
CA SER A 605 17.30 -2.34 -10.40
C SER A 605 18.06 -1.02 -10.39
N ILE A 606 18.89 -0.82 -9.36
CA ILE A 606 19.79 0.31 -9.18
C ILE A 606 21.21 -0.16 -9.44
N TYR A 607 21.90 0.42 -10.41
CA TYR A 607 23.29 0.13 -10.72
C TYR A 607 24.17 1.31 -10.29
N LEU A 608 25.08 1.04 -9.37
CA LEU A 608 26.10 1.96 -8.91
C LEU A 608 27.40 1.62 -9.65
N VAL A 609 27.95 2.55 -10.42
CA VAL A 609 29.25 2.36 -11.10
C VAL A 609 30.34 3.03 -10.28
N ALA A 610 31.47 2.36 -10.08
CA ALA A 610 32.63 2.94 -9.40
C ALA A 610 33.22 4.12 -10.21
N GLU A 611 33.85 5.08 -9.52
CA GLU A 611 34.57 6.16 -10.18
C GLU A 611 35.95 5.69 -10.70
N GLU A 612 36.69 5.01 -9.83
CA GLU A 612 38.01 4.47 -10.13
C GLU A 612 38.17 3.11 -9.44
N GLY A 613 38.47 2.07 -10.22
CA GLY A 613 38.61 0.71 -9.71
C GLY A 613 37.33 0.24 -9.01
N ALA A 614 37.42 0.07 -7.69
CA ALA A 614 36.31 -0.32 -6.82
C ALA A 614 35.89 0.78 -5.81
N LYS A 615 36.20 2.05 -6.10
CA LYS A 615 35.79 3.19 -5.26
C LYS A 615 34.43 3.74 -5.69
N PHE A 616 33.48 3.79 -4.76
CA PHE A 616 32.10 4.24 -4.98
C PHE A 616 31.84 5.58 -4.29
N GLY A 617 30.99 6.42 -4.89
CA GLY A 617 30.63 7.72 -4.33
C GLY A 617 30.24 8.75 -5.39
N HIS A 618 31.24 9.23 -6.13
CA HIS A 618 31.06 10.17 -7.24
C HIS A 618 30.79 9.50 -8.58
N GLY A 619 30.85 8.17 -8.62
CA GLY A 619 30.45 7.41 -9.80
C GLY A 619 28.95 7.53 -10.11
N ARG A 620 28.61 7.27 -11.38
CA ARG A 620 27.26 7.46 -11.93
C ARG A 620 26.29 6.40 -11.42
N VAL A 621 25.03 6.80 -11.28
CA VAL A 621 23.92 5.92 -10.90
C VAL A 621 22.95 5.73 -12.07
N TYR A 622 22.57 4.48 -12.30
CA TYR A 622 21.63 4.07 -13.34
C TYR A 622 20.48 3.33 -12.67
N VAL A 623 19.25 3.56 -13.11
CA VAL A 623 18.06 2.93 -12.52
C VAL A 623 17.12 2.53 -13.64
N VAL A 624 16.59 1.30 -13.57
CA VAL A 624 15.63 0.76 -14.54
C VAL A 624 14.60 -0.09 -13.82
N ALA A 625 13.33 0.00 -14.24
CA ALA A 625 12.24 -0.79 -13.72
C ALA A 625 12.22 -2.23 -14.27
N ASN A 626 13.24 -3.01 -13.95
CA ASN A 626 13.36 -4.43 -14.29
C ASN A 626 14.13 -5.19 -13.20
N THR A 627 14.07 -6.51 -13.25
CA THR A 627 14.91 -7.40 -12.42
C THR A 627 16.38 -7.33 -12.87
N LEU A 628 17.28 -7.66 -11.96
CA LEU A 628 18.72 -7.62 -12.21
C LEU A 628 19.13 -8.57 -13.35
N GLN A 629 19.83 -8.03 -14.35
CA GLN A 629 20.34 -8.78 -15.50
C GLN A 629 21.75 -9.32 -15.23
N SER A 630 22.16 -10.39 -15.92
CA SER A 630 23.53 -10.94 -15.78
C SER A 630 24.58 -10.16 -16.59
N GLU A 631 24.17 -9.46 -17.64
CA GLU A 631 25.02 -8.58 -18.45
C GLU A 631 24.33 -7.25 -18.64
N ILE A 632 25.08 -6.15 -18.48
CA ILE A 632 24.56 -4.79 -18.64
C ILE A 632 25.50 -3.97 -19.51
N GLU A 633 24.91 -3.11 -20.35
CA GLU A 633 25.65 -2.12 -21.13
C GLU A 633 25.29 -0.72 -20.63
N VAL A 634 26.32 0.07 -20.33
CA VAL A 634 26.17 1.35 -19.65
C VAL A 634 26.75 2.46 -20.50
N VAL A 635 25.99 3.53 -20.71
CA VAL A 635 26.46 4.69 -21.49
C VAL A 635 27.19 5.68 -20.58
N THR A 636 28.37 6.12 -21.03
CA THR A 636 29.20 7.15 -20.38
C THR A 636 29.44 8.31 -21.34
N GLU A 637 29.22 9.56 -20.91
CA GLU A 637 29.42 10.77 -21.77
C GLU A 637 30.86 10.87 -22.34
N SER A 638 31.82 10.24 -21.68
CA SER A 638 33.24 10.23 -22.06
C SER A 638 33.60 9.22 -23.16
N SER A 639 32.72 8.26 -23.49
CA SER A 639 32.95 7.28 -24.54
C SER A 639 31.75 7.17 -25.49
N GLU A 640 32.02 7.25 -26.80
CA GLU A 640 30.99 6.99 -27.83
C GLU A 640 30.49 5.53 -27.80
N THR A 641 31.20 4.64 -27.10
CA THR A 641 30.86 3.23 -26.93
C THR A 641 30.37 2.95 -25.50
N PRO A 642 29.27 2.19 -25.34
CA PRO A 642 28.82 1.75 -24.02
C PRO A 642 29.83 0.79 -23.40
N LEU A 643 29.97 0.87 -22.07
CA LEU A 643 30.77 -0.06 -21.28
C LEU A 643 29.93 -1.30 -20.95
N GLY A 644 30.41 -2.47 -21.38
CA GLY A 644 29.80 -3.75 -21.03
C GLY A 644 30.30 -4.27 -19.68
N PHE A 645 29.39 -4.74 -18.84
CA PHE A 645 29.68 -5.35 -17.54
C PHE A 645 29.08 -6.76 -17.46
N ILE A 646 29.80 -7.71 -16.88
CA ILE A 646 29.33 -9.10 -16.64
C ILE A 646 29.28 -9.34 -15.15
N GLU A 647 28.22 -10.04 -14.73
CA GLU A 647 28.06 -10.58 -13.39
C GLU A 647 29.24 -11.45 -12.97
N VAL A 648 29.79 -11.17 -11.80
CA VAL A 648 30.82 -12.00 -11.16
C VAL A 648 30.18 -13.29 -10.68
N ALA A 649 30.84 -14.42 -10.95
CA ALA A 649 30.42 -15.73 -10.46
C ALA A 649 30.22 -15.72 -8.93
N GLU A 650 29.17 -16.39 -8.46
CA GLU A 650 28.72 -16.37 -7.06
C GLU A 650 29.85 -16.67 -6.06
N GLU A 651 30.75 -17.62 -6.39
CA GLU A 651 31.90 -17.99 -5.57
C GLU A 651 32.90 -16.84 -5.32
N ASP A 652 32.99 -15.89 -6.25
CA ASP A 652 33.94 -14.77 -6.23
C ASP A 652 33.30 -13.44 -5.82
N GLN A 653 31.97 -13.37 -5.68
CA GLN A 653 31.25 -12.12 -5.36
C GLN A 653 31.71 -11.52 -4.03
N LEU A 654 31.83 -12.33 -2.97
CA LEU A 654 32.30 -11.84 -1.66
C LEU A 654 33.71 -11.27 -1.72
N ARG A 655 34.56 -11.84 -2.58
CA ARG A 655 35.94 -11.38 -2.74
C ARG A 655 36.00 -10.07 -3.53
N ALA A 656 35.18 -9.96 -4.59
CA ALA A 656 35.03 -8.73 -5.34
C ALA A 656 34.48 -7.61 -4.44
N PHE A 657 33.46 -7.91 -3.63
CA PHE A 657 32.87 -6.97 -2.68
C PHE A 657 33.87 -6.44 -1.65
N ALA A 658 34.75 -7.30 -1.14
CA ALA A 658 35.77 -6.91 -0.17
C ALA A 658 36.78 -5.88 -0.69
N MET A 659 36.87 -5.68 -2.01
CA MET A 659 37.69 -4.64 -2.63
C MET A 659 36.96 -3.29 -2.74
N CYS A 660 35.63 -3.29 -2.60
CA CYS A 660 34.81 -2.11 -2.79
C CYS A 660 34.85 -1.19 -1.55
N THR A 661 35.10 0.10 -1.78
CA THR A 661 35.21 1.11 -0.72
C THR A 661 34.39 2.35 -1.06
N LEU A 662 33.82 3.02 -0.05
CA LEU A 662 33.21 4.34 -0.22
C LEU A 662 34.28 5.43 -0.18
N ASP A 663 34.24 6.36 -1.13
CA ASP A 663 35.14 7.51 -1.21
C ASP A 663 34.68 8.67 -0.31
N ILE A 664 34.59 8.41 0.99
CA ILE A 664 34.18 9.43 1.99
C ILE A 664 35.39 9.81 2.83
N ASP A 665 35.68 11.10 2.91
CA ASP A 665 36.64 11.62 3.88
C ASP A 665 35.95 11.90 5.23
N PRO A 666 36.12 11.04 6.26
CA PRO A 666 35.48 11.22 7.55
C PRO A 666 36.01 12.43 8.34
N THR A 667 37.07 13.10 7.84
CA THR A 667 37.66 14.28 8.47
C THR A 667 37.10 15.60 7.96
N LEU A 668 36.37 15.58 6.84
CA LEU A 668 35.66 16.73 6.30
C LEU A 668 34.39 16.97 7.15
N VAL A 669 34.47 17.95 8.05
CA VAL A 669 33.29 18.42 8.80
C VAL A 669 32.41 19.23 7.85
N THR A 670 31.44 18.58 7.21
CA THR A 670 30.29 19.27 6.60
C THR A 670 29.56 20.06 7.70
N ARG A 671 28.95 21.20 7.35
CA ARG A 671 28.24 22.03 8.36
C ARG A 671 27.31 21.13 9.17
N PRO A 672 27.42 21.08 10.50
CA PRO A 672 26.60 20.18 11.29
C PRO A 672 25.12 20.53 11.08
N LEU A 673 24.25 19.51 10.97
CA LEU A 673 22.79 19.66 11.03
C LEU A 673 22.33 20.53 12.22
N ASN A 674 23.16 20.63 13.26
CA ASN A 674 23.02 21.54 14.38
C ASN A 674 23.49 22.96 14.06
N VAL A 675 22.64 23.78 13.43
CA VAL A 675 22.63 25.20 13.76
C VAL A 675 21.82 25.36 15.05
N VAL A 676 22.46 25.08 16.17
CA VAL A 676 21.98 25.52 17.49
C VAL A 676 22.21 27.03 17.58
N ALA A 677 21.14 27.80 17.69
CA ALA A 677 21.12 29.15 18.27
C ALA A 677 19.82 29.37 19.08
#